data_AF-A0A1M5W0B9-F1
#
_entry.id   AF-A0A1M5W0B9-F1
#
_cell.length_a   1.000
_cell.length_b   1.000
_cell.length_c   1.000
_cell.angle_alpha   90.00
_cell.angle_beta   90.00
_cell.angle_gamma   90.00
#
_symmetry.space_group_name_H-M   'P 1'
#
loop_
_entity.id
_entity.type
_entity.pdbx_description
1 polymer ?
#
loop_
_entity_poly.entity_id
_entity_poly.type
_entity_poly.pdbx_seq_one_letter_code
_entity_poly.pdbx_strand_id
1 'polypeptide(L)'
;MSVEQQFEFRGFAYSIYEGSGPPGAIRNLEAEQRTQIEASLDLISGMNANAIILDMTLSQSTVSSSDPKIDSDYDVGFETYSYIIDAAAARNIDVFIKPVLFITDDPTRGIFDWFDVLPENPDNWFSEYKKIIVEIANFAQAADAKGVMIGSELFNITVRNEFYPDWQDLIFSVRGHFDGLVGYSAAASSATIEYQSVTFVEDLDFIGLSMYPELLNGDNFAREDVHVAWSDDLYGSNTLQAFKDFIERTDTPVFITEFNSFPISGGNQTWFEQTEASWNSQNVVVNEGRQQTVINGSIDVFLSELADLEGVFFWTQSYFAQFFQEPNDQEVSYGLWANHFHDKLVAQDIAGFFGGSDAGAINLNVQGSDKADDLLGGFGDDTIQAGFGDDEIRSGAGTDVIDLRSSSREVTPNTFVIEPYALNSPLDPIIFDENLVYPTVTISLSDRTEIASFQVFDFIYFPEGNSERREYELPDVDNVDLVINVDIHESYGQELLFDSLELNGTPLRLVDFIRIEIVGGFELVLPAALLSEIAIKSLTNNNTVHSGAGNDVIYSGDGNDSVIGGDGTDTVILEGNQDSYTLSISANETQVIDRRPDGRGTDTLTGIEMLDFGTEIDVFGAGPMNLDIFDDAPGLNSNQFAAMAELYIAYFNRAPDAIGLNFWASSFARGEVDLPRMAELFFDQPETRSVYASSLNEDGSQITDVIAFVTAIYTNVLDRSPDPGGRDFWVGVLEQGAVTPGAAIRSIIEGAKANAPPDATQAEIVARALDQQYLANATDIGVHFAVINGMSNTNNADVVMNLLTRTQESVSTAVGQSNQFLEAAQSAQDGEFLMPLIGVIDDPFG
;
A
#
# COMPACT_ATOMS: atom_id res chain seq x y z
N MET A 1 41.80 -6.22 13.24
CA MET A 1 41.65 -5.75 14.63
C MET A 1 40.17 -5.91 14.96
N SER A 2 39.74 -6.34 16.15
CA SER A 2 38.31 -6.20 16.46
C SER A 2 37.96 -4.72 16.52
N VAL A 3 36.71 -4.34 16.24
CA VAL A 3 36.30 -2.93 16.39
C VAL A 3 36.69 -2.42 17.77
N GLU A 4 36.42 -3.22 18.80
CA GLU A 4 36.80 -2.96 20.20
C GLU A 4 38.27 -2.59 20.43
N GLN A 5 39.16 -3.12 19.59
CA GLN A 5 40.59 -2.86 19.64
C GLN A 5 41.03 -1.67 18.77
N GLN A 6 40.20 -1.26 17.81
CA GLN A 6 40.49 -0.21 16.84
C GLN A 6 40.11 1.18 17.38
N PHE A 7 38.86 1.36 17.81
CA PHE A 7 38.42 2.64 18.40
C PHE A 7 38.37 2.50 19.93
N GLU A 8 38.90 3.45 20.69
CA GLU A 8 38.72 3.54 22.14
C GLU A 8 37.31 4.00 22.49
N PHE A 9 36.81 5.01 21.76
CA PHE A 9 35.48 5.59 21.97
C PHE A 9 34.55 5.31 20.78
N ARG A 10 33.38 4.75 21.10
CA ARG A 10 32.29 4.43 20.17
C ARG A 10 31.01 5.02 20.71
N GLY A 11 30.39 5.89 19.93
CA GLY A 11 29.30 6.67 20.51
C GLY A 11 28.43 7.42 19.54
N PHE A 12 27.67 8.32 20.13
CA PHE A 12 26.80 9.25 19.43
C PHE A 12 27.06 10.66 19.92
N ALA A 13 26.96 11.65 19.03
CA ALA A 13 26.72 13.01 19.46
C ALA A 13 25.28 13.10 19.96
N TYR A 14 25.11 13.61 21.18
CA TYR A 14 23.89 13.58 21.97
C TYR A 14 23.48 15.02 22.28
N SER A 15 22.53 15.55 21.52
CA SER A 15 22.06 16.93 21.67
C SER A 15 20.64 16.99 22.25
N ILE A 16 20.36 17.95 23.13
CA ILE A 16 19.05 18.10 23.80
C ILE A 16 18.38 19.36 23.24
N TYR A 17 17.58 19.22 22.19
CA TYR A 17 16.93 20.36 21.50
C TYR A 17 15.41 20.16 21.37
N GLU A 18 14.68 21.27 21.30
CA GLU A 18 13.27 21.33 20.90
C GLU A 18 13.21 22.03 19.52
N GLY A 19 12.98 21.28 18.44
CA GLY A 19 12.80 21.82 17.08
C GLY A 19 14.04 22.42 16.39
N SER A 20 13.81 23.13 15.28
CA SER A 20 14.84 23.65 14.36
C SER A 20 15.26 25.12 14.54
N GLY A 21 14.79 25.77 15.61
CA GLY A 21 15.26 27.10 16.03
C GLY A 21 16.38 27.03 17.07
N PRO A 22 16.93 28.17 17.55
CA PRO A 22 17.79 28.14 18.72
C PRO A 22 16.95 27.56 19.88
N PRO A 23 17.42 26.48 20.53
CA PRO A 23 16.57 25.50 21.20
C PRO A 23 15.79 26.09 22.38
N GLY A 24 14.49 25.84 22.53
CA GLY A 24 13.81 26.12 23.80
C GLY A 24 14.45 25.30 24.94
N ALA A 25 15.01 25.95 25.96
CA ALA A 25 15.64 25.22 27.05
C ALA A 25 14.61 24.51 27.95
N ILE A 26 14.58 23.17 27.93
CA ILE A 26 13.86 22.37 28.92
C ILE A 26 14.65 22.41 30.25
N ARG A 27 14.13 23.16 31.22
CA ARG A 27 14.68 23.26 32.58
C ARG A 27 13.76 22.58 33.57
N ASN A 28 14.33 21.78 34.47
CA ASN A 28 13.61 20.96 35.46
C ASN A 28 12.85 19.81 34.80
N LEU A 29 13.59 18.77 34.38
CA LEU A 29 13.03 17.58 33.74
C LEU A 29 11.84 16.99 34.54
N GLU A 30 10.70 16.88 33.88
CA GLU A 30 9.52 16.17 34.36
C GLU A 30 9.79 14.65 34.42
N ALA A 31 8.91 13.89 35.07
CA ALA A 31 9.12 12.46 35.27
C ALA A 31 9.20 11.69 33.95
N GLU A 32 8.36 12.06 33.00
CA GLU A 32 8.33 11.50 31.64
C GLU A 32 9.63 11.75 30.88
N GLN A 33 10.13 12.99 30.92
CA GLN A 33 11.39 13.40 30.27
C GLN A 33 12.58 12.63 30.83
N ARG A 34 12.58 12.34 32.14
CA ARG A 34 13.62 11.50 32.75
C ARG A 34 13.55 10.07 32.25
N THR A 35 12.36 9.47 32.20
CA THR A 35 12.17 8.11 31.65
C THR A 35 12.69 8.02 30.22
N GLN A 36 12.46 9.04 29.39
CA GLN A 36 12.95 9.08 28.01
C GLN A 36 14.48 9.18 27.92
N ILE A 37 15.15 9.92 28.83
CA ILE A 37 16.62 9.98 28.89
C ILE A 37 17.18 8.60 29.26
N GLU A 38 16.55 7.93 30.22
CA GLU A 38 16.98 6.59 30.63
C GLU A 38 16.84 5.60 29.47
N ALA A 39 15.70 5.60 28.77
CA ALA A 39 15.43 4.71 27.64
C ALA A 39 16.41 4.94 26.46
N SER A 40 16.71 6.21 26.14
CA SER A 40 17.67 6.52 25.07
C SER A 40 19.09 6.06 25.41
N LEU A 41 19.51 6.21 26.67
CA LEU A 41 20.81 5.74 27.14
C LEU A 41 20.86 4.21 27.24
N ASP A 42 19.76 3.54 27.58
CA ASP A 42 19.64 2.08 27.52
C ASP A 42 19.84 1.58 26.09
N LEU A 43 19.23 2.24 25.11
CA LEU A 43 19.41 1.92 23.70
C LEU A 43 20.86 2.13 23.23
N ILE A 44 21.46 3.29 23.57
CA ILE A 44 22.87 3.58 23.25
C ILE A 44 23.78 2.49 23.84
N SER A 45 23.55 2.12 25.10
CA SER A 45 24.28 1.03 25.76
C SER A 45 24.07 -0.32 25.06
N GLY A 46 22.84 -0.61 24.63
CA GLY A 46 22.47 -1.82 23.90
C GLY A 46 23.16 -1.98 22.54
N MET A 47 23.51 -0.87 21.90
CA MET A 47 24.30 -0.84 20.66
C MET A 47 25.80 -1.08 20.88
N ASN A 48 26.23 -1.40 22.12
CA ASN A 48 27.64 -1.53 22.52
C ASN A 48 28.43 -0.21 22.38
N ALA A 49 27.74 0.94 22.40
CA ALA A 49 28.40 2.23 22.52
C ALA A 49 28.89 2.42 23.97
N ASN A 50 30.06 3.04 24.11
CA ASN A 50 30.71 3.28 25.39
C ASN A 50 30.94 4.76 25.69
N ALA A 51 30.51 5.66 24.80
CA ALA A 51 30.65 7.09 25.00
C ALA A 51 29.52 7.89 24.32
N ILE A 52 29.28 9.11 24.81
CA ILE A 52 28.46 10.12 24.14
C ILE A 52 29.17 11.48 24.15
N ILE A 53 28.88 12.32 23.14
CA ILE A 53 29.26 13.73 23.12
C ILE A 53 28.03 14.57 23.41
N LEU A 54 27.96 15.13 24.61
CA LEU A 54 26.86 15.95 25.08
C LEU A 54 27.03 17.40 24.61
N ASP A 55 26.14 17.84 23.73
CA ASP A 55 26.16 19.21 23.21
C ASP A 55 25.67 20.20 24.27
N MET A 56 26.42 21.30 24.40
CA MET A 56 26.08 22.42 25.27
C MET A 56 25.91 23.69 24.46
N THR A 57 24.74 24.31 24.58
CA THR A 57 24.37 25.47 23.78
C THR A 57 24.98 26.75 24.34
N LEU A 58 25.78 27.42 23.52
CA LEU A 58 26.22 28.80 23.71
C LEU A 58 25.52 29.70 22.70
N SER A 59 25.41 31.00 22.99
CA SER A 59 24.94 31.97 22.00
C SER A 59 25.80 33.22 21.93
N GLN A 60 25.69 33.90 20.80
CA GLN A 60 26.26 35.22 20.54
C GLN A 60 25.29 36.03 19.67
N SER A 61 25.24 37.35 19.83
CA SER A 61 24.27 38.17 19.11
C SER A 61 24.47 38.19 17.58
N THR A 62 25.70 38.38 17.10
CA THR A 62 26.05 38.35 15.66
C THR A 62 27.42 37.71 15.49
N VAL A 63 27.80 37.32 14.27
CA VAL A 63 29.14 36.76 14.01
C VAL A 63 30.30 37.69 14.37
N SER A 64 30.08 39.00 14.41
CA SER A 64 31.11 40.00 14.73
C SER A 64 31.01 40.55 16.16
N SER A 65 30.00 40.15 16.93
CA SER A 65 29.88 40.55 18.33
C SER A 65 30.99 39.93 19.19
N SER A 66 31.18 40.50 20.38
CA SER A 66 32.19 40.04 21.36
C SER A 66 31.53 39.64 22.68
N ASP A 67 30.34 39.04 22.60
CA ASP A 67 29.44 38.72 23.71
C ASP A 67 28.97 37.25 23.73
N PRO A 68 29.89 36.26 23.60
CA PRO A 68 29.50 34.87 23.80
C PRO A 68 28.97 34.68 25.23
N LYS A 69 27.95 33.83 25.40
CA LYS A 69 27.34 33.52 26.70
C LYS A 69 26.76 32.11 26.72
N ILE A 70 26.65 31.54 27.92
CA ILE A 70 25.71 30.44 28.19
C ILE A 70 24.33 31.10 28.25
N ASP A 71 23.50 30.88 27.24
CA ASP A 71 22.21 31.54 27.15
C ASP A 71 21.16 30.74 27.89
N SER A 72 20.54 31.34 28.91
CA SER A 72 19.56 30.61 29.71
C SER A 72 18.30 30.26 28.95
N ASP A 73 18.03 30.97 27.87
CA ASP A 73 16.86 30.76 27.03
C ASP A 73 17.06 29.56 26.10
N TYR A 74 18.33 29.19 25.84
CA TYR A 74 18.70 28.10 24.93
C TYR A 74 19.44 26.90 25.54
N ASP A 75 19.99 27.06 26.75
CA ASP A 75 20.72 26.00 27.47
C ASP A 75 19.86 25.34 28.57
N VAL A 76 19.85 24.01 28.59
CA VAL A 76 19.09 23.17 29.54
C VAL A 76 19.60 23.26 30.99
N GLY A 77 20.81 23.77 31.19
CA GLY A 77 21.42 24.02 32.49
C GLY A 77 22.18 22.83 33.08
N PHE A 78 23.15 23.13 33.95
CA PHE A 78 24.04 22.15 34.60
C PHE A 78 23.32 21.07 35.42
N GLU A 79 22.12 21.32 35.94
CA GLU A 79 21.34 20.30 36.65
C GLU A 79 20.91 19.17 35.71
N THR A 80 20.42 19.51 34.51
CA THR A 80 20.03 18.55 33.48
C THR A 80 21.25 17.80 32.96
N TYR A 81 22.37 18.49 32.68
CA TYR A 81 23.60 17.83 32.27
C TYR A 81 24.14 16.88 33.35
N SER A 82 24.05 17.25 34.63
CA SER A 82 24.47 16.35 35.73
C SER A 82 23.64 15.07 35.74
N TYR A 83 22.32 15.19 35.55
CA TYR A 83 21.43 14.04 35.50
C TYR A 83 21.81 13.08 34.37
N ILE A 84 22.09 13.61 33.17
CA ILE A 84 22.46 12.80 32.00
C ILE A 84 23.81 12.13 32.23
N ILE A 85 24.79 12.85 32.78
CA ILE A 85 26.11 12.29 33.10
C ILE A 85 25.99 11.16 34.12
N ASP A 86 25.19 11.33 35.19
CA ASP A 86 24.93 10.29 36.18
C ASP A 86 24.23 9.07 35.56
N ALA A 87 23.23 9.29 34.71
CA ALA A 87 22.49 8.23 34.02
C ALA A 87 23.34 7.47 32.99
N ALA A 88 24.25 8.16 32.29
CA ALA A 88 25.21 7.57 31.38
C ALA A 88 26.27 6.75 32.14
N ALA A 89 26.80 7.28 33.24
CA ALA A 89 27.76 6.59 34.09
C ALA A 89 27.19 5.28 34.66
N ALA A 90 25.89 5.25 34.99
CA ALA A 90 25.21 4.03 35.44
C ALA A 90 25.22 2.89 34.40
N ARG A 91 25.45 3.22 33.12
CA ARG A 91 25.53 2.30 31.97
C ARG A 91 26.95 2.10 31.45
N ASN A 92 27.96 2.62 32.15
CA ASN A 92 29.37 2.65 31.72
C ASN A 92 29.59 3.41 30.40
N ILE A 93 28.82 4.48 30.19
CA ILE A 93 28.98 5.38 29.05
C ILE A 93 29.79 6.60 29.51
N ASP A 94 30.96 6.82 28.89
CA ASP A 94 31.79 8.02 29.09
C ASP A 94 31.13 9.24 28.44
N VAL A 95 31.17 10.41 29.09
CA VAL A 95 30.57 11.65 28.55
C VAL A 95 31.63 12.68 28.21
N PHE A 96 31.59 13.17 26.97
CA PHE A 96 32.34 14.34 26.52
C PHE A 96 31.41 15.55 26.44
N ILE A 97 31.85 16.73 26.85
CA ILE A 97 31.04 17.96 26.72
C ILE A 97 31.54 18.76 25.51
N LYS A 98 30.64 19.09 24.58
CA LYS A 98 30.94 19.87 23.37
C LYS A 98 30.14 21.18 23.34
N PRO A 99 30.78 22.35 23.52
CA PRO A 99 30.10 23.63 23.37
C PRO A 99 29.85 23.96 21.89
N VAL A 100 28.62 24.33 21.55
CA VAL A 100 28.19 24.76 20.21
C VAL A 100 27.69 26.20 20.29
N LEU A 101 28.23 27.10 19.48
CA LEU A 101 27.93 28.54 19.55
C LEU A 101 26.91 28.94 18.48
N PHE A 102 25.71 29.35 18.86
CA PHE A 102 24.67 29.81 17.93
C PHE A 102 24.63 31.34 17.78
N ILE A 103 24.17 31.81 16.62
CA ILE A 103 23.97 33.24 16.33
C ILE A 103 22.49 33.61 16.48
N THR A 104 22.11 34.44 17.46
CA THR A 104 20.69 34.56 17.84
C THR A 104 20.02 35.89 17.49
N ASP A 105 20.77 36.96 17.25
CA ASP A 105 20.23 38.32 17.11
C ASP A 105 20.54 38.97 15.74
N ASP A 106 20.96 38.19 14.74
CA ASP A 106 21.23 38.67 13.37
C ASP A 106 20.10 38.29 12.40
N PRO A 107 19.18 39.22 12.05
CA PRO A 107 18.07 38.93 11.16
C PRO A 107 18.48 38.76 9.69
N THR A 108 19.77 38.93 9.36
CA THR A 108 20.31 38.81 8.00
C THR A 108 21.09 37.52 7.76
N ARG A 109 21.25 36.71 8.81
CA ARG A 109 22.09 35.52 8.85
C ARG A 109 21.34 34.37 9.52
N GLY A 110 21.75 33.15 9.21
CA GLY A 110 21.17 31.95 9.84
C GLY A 110 21.73 31.75 11.24
N ILE A 111 20.97 31.08 12.11
CA ILE A 111 21.41 30.75 13.47
C ILE A 111 22.63 29.80 13.49
N PHE A 112 22.88 29.12 12.37
CA PHE A 112 23.95 28.15 12.15
C PHE A 112 25.25 28.77 11.56
N ASP A 113 25.34 30.10 11.41
CA ASP A 113 26.47 30.79 10.78
C ASP A 113 27.73 30.90 11.69
N TRP A 114 27.97 29.97 12.60
CA TRP A 114 29.08 30.03 13.57
C TRP A 114 30.48 29.89 12.98
N PHE A 115 30.58 29.26 11.80
CA PHE A 115 31.79 29.25 10.98
C PHE A 115 32.34 30.65 10.72
N ASP A 116 31.43 31.62 10.61
CA ASP A 116 31.74 32.99 10.24
C ASP A 116 32.14 33.88 11.42
N VAL A 117 32.16 33.35 12.66
CA VAL A 117 32.49 34.12 13.87
C VAL A 117 33.86 34.76 13.74
N LEU A 118 33.86 36.10 13.73
CA LEU A 118 35.05 36.94 13.70
C LEU A 118 34.77 38.23 14.47
N PRO A 119 35.02 38.25 15.79
CA PRO A 119 34.67 39.35 16.67
C PRO A 119 35.37 40.67 16.30
N GLU A 120 34.67 41.80 16.40
CA GLU A 120 35.27 43.14 16.23
C GLU A 120 36.31 43.45 17.31
N ASN A 121 36.14 42.87 18.50
CA ASN A 121 37.08 42.96 19.61
C ASN A 121 37.50 41.55 20.08
N PRO A 122 38.46 40.91 19.40
CA PRO A 122 38.91 39.56 19.72
C PRO A 122 39.41 39.41 21.16
N ASP A 123 40.15 40.39 21.70
CA ASP A 123 40.64 40.36 23.09
C ASP A 123 39.49 40.24 24.09
N ASN A 124 38.39 40.99 23.88
CA ASN A 124 37.21 40.90 24.73
C ASN A 124 36.49 39.57 24.54
N TRP A 125 36.33 39.13 23.30
CA TRP A 125 35.69 37.86 22.99
C TRP A 125 36.41 36.68 23.64
N PHE A 126 37.73 36.55 23.45
CA PHE A 126 38.53 35.49 24.08
C PHE A 126 38.50 35.57 25.61
N SER A 127 38.48 36.79 26.18
CA SER A 127 38.32 36.97 27.62
C SER A 127 36.98 36.42 28.14
N GLU A 128 35.86 36.70 27.47
CA GLU A 128 34.54 36.19 27.89
C GLU A 128 34.38 34.71 27.56
N TYR A 129 34.78 34.27 26.36
CA TYR A 129 34.74 32.87 25.93
C TYR A 129 35.54 31.98 26.88
N LYS A 130 36.74 32.41 27.29
CA LYS A 130 37.55 31.69 28.28
C LYS A 130 36.84 31.52 29.62
N LYS A 131 36.10 32.53 30.11
CA LYS A 131 35.35 32.38 31.38
C LYS A 131 34.30 31.28 31.24
N ILE A 132 33.60 31.25 30.11
CA ILE A 132 32.56 30.27 29.82
C ILE A 132 33.16 28.86 29.74
N ILE A 133 34.19 28.66 28.91
CA ILE A 133 34.78 27.33 28.75
C ILE A 133 35.46 26.85 30.05
N VAL A 134 36.06 27.75 30.84
CA VAL A 134 36.58 27.40 32.18
C VAL A 134 35.44 27.05 33.15
N GLU A 135 34.29 27.72 33.09
CA GLU A 135 33.10 27.34 33.87
C GLU A 135 32.62 25.94 33.49
N ILE A 136 32.53 25.63 32.19
CA ILE A 136 32.23 24.29 31.67
C ILE A 136 33.25 23.26 32.14
N ALA A 137 34.54 23.59 32.13
CA ALA A 137 35.61 22.70 32.61
C ALA A 137 35.49 22.39 34.11
N ASN A 138 35.17 23.39 34.94
CA ASN A 138 34.91 23.18 36.37
C ASN A 138 33.68 22.29 36.60
N PHE A 139 32.62 22.50 35.81
CA PHE A 139 31.43 21.66 35.83
C PHE A 139 31.75 20.21 35.44
N ALA A 140 32.44 20.03 34.31
CA ALA A 140 32.88 18.73 33.80
C ALA A 140 33.72 17.97 34.84
N GLN A 141 34.64 18.67 35.50
CA GLN A 141 35.46 18.10 36.58
C GLN A 141 34.61 17.65 37.78
N ALA A 142 33.60 18.44 38.14
CA ALA A 142 32.71 18.12 39.27
C ALA A 142 31.75 16.98 38.95
N ALA A 143 31.33 16.85 37.69
CA ALA A 143 30.44 15.81 37.19
C ALA A 143 31.17 14.53 36.74
N ASP A 144 32.51 14.49 36.83
CA ASP A 144 33.34 13.35 36.39
C ASP A 144 33.20 13.02 34.89
N ALA A 145 33.05 14.07 34.06
CA ALA A 145 33.02 13.91 32.60
C ALA A 145 34.38 13.45 32.06
N LYS A 146 34.37 12.66 30.98
CA LYS A 146 35.56 12.07 30.36
C LYS A 146 36.41 13.10 29.61
N GLY A 147 35.75 14.04 28.94
CA GLY A 147 36.44 15.07 28.16
C GLY A 147 35.63 16.35 27.97
N VAL A 148 36.33 17.42 27.62
CA VAL A 148 35.75 18.74 27.30
C VAL A 148 36.36 19.23 25.99
N MET A 149 35.51 19.64 25.05
CA MET A 149 35.95 20.35 23.86
C MET A 149 35.95 21.85 24.10
N ILE A 150 36.95 22.55 23.57
CA ILE A 150 37.09 24.00 23.74
C ILE A 150 36.33 24.81 22.69
N GLY A 151 35.65 24.14 21.76
CA GLY A 151 34.84 24.74 20.70
C GLY A 151 34.47 23.74 19.61
N SER A 152 33.56 24.15 18.73
CA SER A 152 33.09 23.38 17.58
C SER A 152 32.95 24.28 16.36
N GLU A 153 33.62 23.94 15.25
CA GLU A 153 33.44 24.52 13.90
C GLU A 153 33.60 26.04 13.77
N LEU A 154 34.51 26.62 14.55
CA LEU A 154 34.74 28.07 14.61
C LEU A 154 35.79 28.50 13.58
N PHE A 155 35.57 28.11 12.32
CA PHE A 155 36.54 28.19 11.23
C PHE A 155 37.31 29.51 11.17
N ASN A 156 36.63 30.65 11.12
CA ASN A 156 37.28 31.94 10.92
C ASN A 156 38.25 32.37 12.03
N ILE A 157 38.11 31.82 13.25
CA ILE A 157 38.93 32.21 14.42
C ILE A 157 39.95 31.14 14.81
N THR A 158 39.83 29.90 14.32
CA THR A 158 40.80 28.80 14.58
C THR A 158 41.92 28.71 13.55
N VAL A 159 41.66 29.06 12.29
CA VAL A 159 42.62 28.97 11.17
C VAL A 159 43.61 30.15 11.10
N ARG A 160 43.51 31.09 12.05
CA ARG A 160 44.27 32.35 12.08
C ARG A 160 45.38 32.31 13.11
N ASN A 161 46.62 32.31 12.64
CA ASN A 161 47.81 32.32 13.50
C ASN A 161 47.87 33.50 14.47
N GLU A 162 47.22 34.64 14.16
CA GLU A 162 47.16 35.77 15.08
C GLU A 162 46.45 35.45 16.41
N PHE A 163 45.55 34.47 16.43
CA PHE A 163 44.79 34.06 17.61
C PHE A 163 45.34 32.82 18.32
N TYR A 164 46.41 32.21 17.79
CA TYR A 164 47.05 31.05 18.40
C TYR A 164 47.43 31.28 19.89
N PRO A 165 48.01 32.43 20.30
CA PRO A 165 48.31 32.67 21.71
C PRO A 165 47.09 32.67 22.63
N ASP A 166 45.94 33.14 22.14
CA ASP A 166 44.68 33.19 22.91
C ASP A 166 44.10 31.78 23.09
N TRP A 167 44.16 30.94 22.04
CA TRP A 167 43.81 29.53 22.13
C TRP A 167 44.72 28.74 23.07
N GLN A 168 46.03 29.00 23.05
CA GLN A 168 46.95 28.39 24.02
C GLN A 168 46.65 28.79 25.46
N ASP A 169 46.33 30.07 25.70
CA ASP A 169 45.93 30.56 27.03
C ASP A 169 44.62 29.91 27.50
N LEU A 170 43.66 29.73 26.58
CA LEU A 170 42.42 29.01 26.84
C LEU A 170 42.68 27.55 27.24
N ILE A 171 43.43 26.80 26.41
CA ILE A 171 43.76 25.39 26.67
C ILE A 171 44.48 25.24 28.01
N PHE A 172 45.47 26.11 28.28
CA PHE A 172 46.19 26.09 29.55
C PHE A 172 45.27 26.37 30.74
N SER A 173 44.31 27.30 30.58
CA SER A 173 43.33 27.62 31.61
C SER A 173 42.39 26.44 31.86
N VAL A 174 41.89 25.77 30.82
CA VAL A 174 41.04 24.57 30.93
C VAL A 174 41.76 23.44 31.65
N ARG A 175 43.02 23.13 31.26
CA ARG A 175 43.85 22.10 31.93
C ARG A 175 44.16 22.44 33.39
N GLY A 176 44.02 23.69 33.82
CA GLY A 176 44.14 24.09 35.22
C GLY A 176 42.89 23.79 36.06
N HIS A 177 41.77 23.46 35.43
CA HIS A 177 40.45 23.27 36.04
C HIS A 177 39.82 21.89 35.74
N PHE A 178 40.39 21.14 34.80
CA PHE A 178 39.89 19.83 34.37
C PHE A 178 41.07 18.90 34.06
N ASP A 179 41.06 17.71 34.66
CA ASP A 179 42.12 16.69 34.53
C ASP A 179 41.85 15.65 33.41
N GLY A 180 40.66 15.69 32.78
CA GLY A 180 40.28 14.80 31.68
C GLY A 180 40.78 15.25 30.29
N LEU A 181 40.24 14.64 29.23
CA LEU A 181 40.69 14.90 27.86
C LEU A 181 40.21 16.26 27.34
N VAL A 182 41.13 17.09 26.84
CA VAL A 182 40.83 18.39 26.24
C VAL A 182 40.95 18.32 24.72
N GLY A 183 39.86 18.58 24.00
CA GLY A 183 39.81 18.50 22.54
C GLY A 183 39.16 19.69 21.85
N TYR A 184 38.96 19.57 20.53
CA TYR A 184 38.28 20.55 19.68
C TYR A 184 37.56 19.82 18.54
N SER A 185 36.34 20.23 18.17
CA SER A 185 35.61 19.64 17.02
C SER A 185 35.75 20.54 15.80
N ALA A 186 36.58 20.16 14.83
CA ALA A 186 36.82 20.94 13.62
C ALA A 186 35.93 20.46 12.46
N ALA A 187 35.45 21.38 11.65
CA ALA A 187 34.69 21.05 10.46
C ALA A 187 35.55 20.33 9.41
N ALA A 188 34.97 19.28 8.85
CA ALA A 188 35.60 18.40 7.88
C ALA A 188 34.61 17.96 6.77
N SER A 189 34.53 18.75 5.71
CA SER A 189 33.82 18.38 4.48
C SER A 189 34.73 18.47 3.25
N SER A 190 34.23 18.13 2.07
CA SER A 190 34.98 18.30 0.83
C SER A 190 35.22 19.77 0.47
N ALA A 191 34.32 20.65 0.92
CA ALA A 191 34.42 22.10 0.73
C ALA A 191 35.13 22.84 1.88
N THR A 192 35.06 22.29 3.11
CA THR A 192 35.54 22.96 4.33
C THR A 192 36.57 22.10 5.06
N ILE A 193 37.84 22.51 5.01
CA ILE A 193 39.00 21.77 5.55
C ILE A 193 39.58 22.41 6.83
N GLU A 194 38.71 22.78 7.78
CA GLU A 194 39.14 23.46 9.03
C GLU A 194 40.22 22.66 9.76
N TYR A 195 39.98 21.35 9.89
CA TYR A 195 40.84 20.42 10.63
C TYR A 195 42.31 20.47 10.17
N GLN A 196 42.57 20.74 8.90
CA GLN A 196 43.94 20.85 8.37
C GLN A 196 44.66 22.14 8.79
N SER A 197 43.92 23.12 9.28
CA SER A 197 44.35 24.50 9.53
C SER A 197 44.22 24.93 10.99
N VAL A 198 43.73 24.05 11.88
CA VAL A 198 43.66 24.32 13.33
C VAL A 198 45.07 24.57 13.87
N THR A 199 45.33 25.81 14.28
CA THR A 199 46.69 26.29 14.60
C THR A 199 47.28 25.72 15.89
N PHE A 200 46.46 25.09 16.73
CA PHE A 200 46.78 24.59 18.06
C PHE A 200 46.53 23.09 18.24
N VAL A 201 46.45 22.32 17.15
CA VAL A 201 46.17 20.87 17.19
C VAL A 201 47.11 20.08 18.11
N GLU A 202 48.39 20.45 18.15
CA GLU A 202 49.43 19.80 18.97
C GLU A 202 49.35 20.14 20.47
N ASP A 203 48.51 21.10 20.86
CA ASP A 203 48.29 21.47 22.27
C ASP A 203 47.09 20.70 22.89
N LEU A 204 46.32 19.97 22.07
CA LEU A 204 45.14 19.19 22.45
C LEU A 204 45.50 17.75 22.83
N ASP A 205 44.61 17.09 23.58
CA ASP A 205 44.69 15.65 23.82
C ASP A 205 44.05 14.83 22.68
N PHE A 206 43.09 15.42 21.95
CA PHE A 206 42.52 14.86 20.72
C PHE A 206 41.97 15.98 19.82
N ILE A 207 41.89 15.71 18.52
CA ILE A 207 41.21 16.55 17.53
C ILE A 207 39.99 15.78 16.98
N GLY A 208 38.83 16.40 17.10
CA GLY A 208 37.57 15.91 16.57
C GLY A 208 37.33 16.41 15.15
N LEU A 209 36.73 15.57 14.32
CA LEU A 209 36.28 15.88 12.97
C LEU A 209 34.75 15.83 12.95
N SER A 210 34.12 17.00 12.76
CA SER A 210 32.72 17.08 12.38
C SER A 210 32.63 16.82 10.87
N MET A 211 32.32 15.57 10.51
CA MET A 211 32.64 14.99 9.23
C MET A 211 31.40 14.80 8.36
N TYR A 212 31.25 15.63 7.34
CA TYR A 212 30.13 15.59 6.39
C TYR A 212 30.61 15.74 4.94
N PRO A 213 31.31 14.74 4.37
CA PRO A 213 31.82 14.83 3.01
C PRO A 213 30.71 14.72 1.97
N GLU A 214 30.78 15.55 0.93
CA GLU A 214 29.86 15.57 -0.20
C GLU A 214 30.21 14.45 -1.20
N LEU A 215 29.81 13.20 -0.88
CA LEU A 215 30.27 12.00 -1.60
C LEU A 215 29.56 11.76 -2.95
N LEU A 216 28.21 11.69 -2.97
CA LEU A 216 27.43 11.22 -4.13
C LEU A 216 26.16 12.07 -4.35
N ASN A 217 25.71 12.15 -5.61
CA ASN A 217 24.46 12.78 -6.04
C ASN A 217 23.45 11.70 -6.51
N GLY A 218 22.16 11.94 -6.23
CA GLY A 218 21.06 11.02 -6.51
C GLY A 218 20.79 10.02 -5.39
N ASP A 219 20.03 8.98 -5.72
CA ASP A 219 19.49 7.99 -4.76
C ASP A 219 19.84 6.53 -5.12
N ASN A 220 20.17 6.27 -6.40
CA ASN A 220 20.39 4.91 -6.90
C ASN A 220 21.89 4.60 -6.99
N PHE A 221 22.48 4.19 -5.86
CA PHE A 221 23.88 3.76 -5.77
C PHE A 221 24.02 2.61 -4.76
N ALA A 222 25.05 1.79 -4.94
CA ALA A 222 25.37 0.68 -4.05
C ALA A 222 26.38 1.07 -2.97
N ARG A 223 26.53 0.21 -1.94
CA ARG A 223 27.51 0.36 -0.86
C ARG A 223 28.94 0.54 -1.38
N GLU A 224 29.30 -0.19 -2.44
CA GLU A 224 30.61 -0.09 -3.09
C GLU A 224 30.85 1.26 -3.76
N ASP A 225 29.80 1.90 -4.28
CA ASP A 225 29.91 3.21 -4.92
C ASP A 225 30.27 4.29 -3.89
N VAL A 226 29.78 4.17 -2.65
CA VAL A 226 30.16 5.04 -1.53
C VAL A 226 31.65 4.93 -1.23
N HIS A 227 32.17 3.70 -1.15
CA HIS A 227 33.61 3.48 -0.93
C HIS A 227 34.46 4.11 -2.04
N VAL A 228 34.01 4.07 -3.30
CA VAL A 228 34.68 4.76 -4.41
C VAL A 228 34.60 6.28 -4.25
N ALA A 229 33.44 6.80 -3.86
CA ALA A 229 33.19 8.23 -3.69
C ALA A 229 34.08 8.87 -2.61
N TRP A 230 34.51 8.12 -1.60
CA TRP A 230 35.51 8.60 -0.64
C TRP A 230 36.85 8.97 -1.31
N SER A 231 37.19 8.36 -2.45
CA SER A 231 38.42 8.63 -3.20
C SER A 231 38.22 9.53 -4.43
N ASP A 232 36.98 9.73 -4.87
CA ASP A 232 36.57 10.55 -6.01
C ASP A 232 35.18 11.13 -5.71
N ASP A 233 35.16 12.18 -4.88
CA ASP A 233 33.92 12.75 -4.35
C ASP A 233 33.14 13.55 -5.41
N LEU A 234 32.03 14.19 -5.01
CA LEU A 234 31.18 14.97 -5.91
C LEU A 234 31.93 16.10 -6.66
N TYR A 235 33.06 16.56 -6.10
CA TYR A 235 33.91 17.60 -6.67
C TYR A 235 35.16 17.06 -7.38
N GLY A 236 35.31 15.73 -7.49
CA GLY A 236 36.48 15.06 -8.06
C GLY A 236 37.72 15.13 -7.17
N SER A 237 37.52 15.32 -5.87
CA SER A 237 38.58 15.36 -4.86
C SER A 237 38.76 14.00 -4.19
N ASN A 238 39.97 13.73 -3.72
CA ASN A 238 40.28 12.51 -2.97
C ASN A 238 40.25 12.79 -1.47
N THR A 239 39.05 12.77 -0.92
CA THR A 239 38.76 13.07 0.49
C THR A 239 39.40 12.06 1.44
N LEU A 240 39.37 10.78 1.10
CA LEU A 240 40.02 9.71 1.86
C LEU A 240 41.53 9.93 2.00
N GLN A 241 42.22 10.29 0.92
CA GLN A 241 43.66 10.55 0.98
C GLN A 241 43.96 11.79 1.81
N ALA A 242 43.14 12.84 1.71
CA ALA A 242 43.30 14.04 2.53
C ALA A 242 43.20 13.74 4.04
N PHE A 243 42.27 12.87 4.44
CA PHE A 243 42.15 12.42 5.83
C PHE A 243 43.33 11.55 6.26
N LYS A 244 43.76 10.59 5.43
CA LYS A 244 44.95 9.78 5.71
C LYS A 244 46.20 10.64 5.88
N ASP A 245 46.42 11.60 4.99
CA ASP A 245 47.56 12.52 5.06
C ASP A 245 47.53 13.36 6.33
N PHE A 246 46.34 13.72 6.82
CA PHE A 246 46.18 14.45 8.07
C PHE A 246 46.50 13.57 9.28
N ILE A 247 45.89 12.39 9.36
CA ILE A 247 46.11 11.42 10.44
C ILE A 247 47.59 11.01 10.52
N GLU A 248 48.26 10.79 9.39
CA GLU A 248 49.70 10.45 9.37
C GLU A 248 50.59 11.62 9.83
N ARG A 249 50.14 12.86 9.66
CA ARG A 249 50.95 14.06 9.94
C ARG A 249 50.79 14.59 11.37
N THR A 250 49.64 14.38 12.02
CA THR A 250 49.40 14.86 13.37
C THR A 250 49.81 13.80 14.40
N ASP A 251 50.51 14.22 15.45
CA ASP A 251 50.80 13.34 16.59
C ASP A 251 49.62 13.31 17.60
N THR A 252 48.59 14.13 17.37
CA THR A 252 47.37 14.21 18.19
C THR A 252 46.34 13.18 17.75
N PRO A 253 45.78 12.37 18.67
CA PRO A 253 44.68 11.44 18.37
C PRO A 253 43.52 12.09 17.61
N VAL A 254 43.02 11.39 16.59
CA VAL A 254 41.93 11.88 15.72
C VAL A 254 40.64 11.11 15.99
N PHE A 255 39.58 11.84 16.32
CA PHE A 255 38.23 11.30 16.52
C PHE A 255 37.32 11.81 15.39
N ILE A 256 36.38 11.00 14.93
CA ILE A 256 35.20 11.50 14.24
C ILE A 256 34.21 11.90 15.32
N THR A 257 33.96 13.20 15.50
CA THR A 257 33.06 13.72 16.55
C THR A 257 31.63 13.90 16.07
N GLU A 258 31.42 14.00 14.76
CA GLU A 258 30.10 13.96 14.12
C GLU A 258 30.23 13.27 12.76
N PHE A 259 29.30 12.36 12.45
CA PHE A 259 29.14 11.81 11.11
C PHE A 259 27.71 11.30 10.93
N ASN A 260 27.00 11.76 9.90
CA ASN A 260 25.74 11.17 9.48
C ASN A 260 25.38 11.57 8.02
N SER A 261 24.29 11.02 7.50
CA SER A 261 23.62 11.37 6.25
C SER A 261 22.14 11.62 6.53
N PHE A 262 21.49 12.57 5.85
CA PHE A 262 20.04 12.76 6.01
C PHE A 262 19.24 11.65 5.30
N PRO A 263 18.11 11.18 5.89
CA PRO A 263 17.23 10.13 5.33
C PRO A 263 16.30 10.68 4.24
N ILE A 264 16.83 11.47 3.32
CA ILE A 264 16.07 12.13 2.24
C ILE A 264 16.76 11.93 0.90
N SER A 265 15.97 11.96 -0.17
CA SER A 265 16.49 12.00 -1.53
C SER A 265 17.52 13.12 -1.69
N GLY A 266 18.72 12.78 -2.17
CA GLY A 266 19.83 13.73 -2.31
C GLY A 266 20.46 14.25 -1.00
N GLY A 267 20.17 13.67 0.17
CA GLY A 267 20.55 14.16 1.50
C GLY A 267 22.05 14.37 1.82
N ASN A 268 22.99 13.94 0.97
CA ASN A 268 24.43 14.27 1.14
C ASN A 268 24.91 15.42 0.26
N GLN A 269 24.06 15.97 -0.60
CA GLN A 269 24.55 16.91 -1.60
C GLN A 269 24.99 18.22 -0.93
N THR A 270 24.34 18.66 0.13
CA THR A 270 24.50 20.05 0.59
C THR A 270 23.99 20.26 2.02
N TRP A 271 24.80 19.97 3.05
CA TRP A 271 24.56 20.56 4.38
C TRP A 271 24.53 22.11 4.30
N PHE A 272 25.28 22.68 3.35
CA PHE A 272 25.58 24.12 3.28
C PHE A 272 24.85 24.93 2.20
N GLU A 273 24.16 24.32 1.23
CA GLU A 273 23.43 25.07 0.17
C GLU A 273 21.92 25.19 0.43
N GLN A 274 21.41 24.54 1.49
CA GLN A 274 19.99 24.51 1.77
C GLN A 274 19.63 25.48 2.90
N THR A 275 19.15 26.67 2.50
CA THR A 275 18.60 27.68 3.41
C THR A 275 17.31 27.19 4.10
N GLU A 276 16.97 27.75 5.27
CA GLU A 276 15.66 27.55 5.92
C GLU A 276 14.46 27.76 4.94
N ALA A 277 14.64 28.61 3.93
CA ALA A 277 13.67 28.88 2.86
C ALA A 277 13.56 27.79 1.78
N SER A 278 14.60 26.97 1.53
CA SER A 278 14.52 25.83 0.61
C SER A 278 13.79 24.65 1.23
N TRP A 279 13.97 24.43 2.54
CA TRP A 279 13.35 23.35 3.31
C TRP A 279 11.84 23.55 3.51
N ASN A 280 11.41 24.77 3.80
CA ASN A 280 9.98 25.12 3.92
C ASN A 280 9.21 25.12 2.60
N SER A 281 9.86 24.85 1.45
CA SER A 281 9.29 25.15 0.14
C SER A 281 8.94 23.96 -0.77
N GLN A 282 9.37 22.71 -0.55
CA GLN A 282 9.12 21.63 -1.52
C GLN A 282 9.07 20.21 -0.93
N ASN A 283 8.23 19.37 -1.53
CA ASN A 283 8.21 17.90 -1.56
C ASN A 283 9.56 17.22 -1.22
N VAL A 284 9.88 17.09 0.07
CA VAL A 284 11.01 16.26 0.50
C VAL A 284 10.56 14.81 0.43
N VAL A 285 11.28 14.01 -0.34
CA VAL A 285 11.03 12.56 -0.45
C VAL A 285 11.93 11.88 0.57
N VAL A 286 11.32 11.20 1.55
CA VAL A 286 12.02 10.35 2.52
C VAL A 286 12.70 9.21 1.75
N ASN A 287 13.97 8.95 2.06
CA ASN A 287 14.75 7.88 1.43
C ASN A 287 15.79 7.33 2.41
N GLU A 288 15.35 6.37 3.23
CA GLU A 288 16.13 5.78 4.32
C GLU A 288 17.17 4.77 3.81
N GLY A 289 16.83 3.99 2.77
CA GLY A 289 17.77 3.04 2.15
C GLY A 289 19.03 3.73 1.60
N ARG A 290 18.89 4.98 1.15
CA ARG A 290 20.02 5.84 0.77
C ARG A 290 20.91 6.18 1.97
N GLN A 291 20.34 6.64 3.09
CA GLN A 291 21.11 6.93 4.31
C GLN A 291 21.86 5.68 4.78
N GLN A 292 21.18 4.54 4.83
CA GLN A 292 21.78 3.25 5.19
C GLN A 292 22.97 2.90 4.30
N THR A 293 22.82 3.05 2.98
CA THR A 293 23.89 2.75 2.02
C THR A 293 25.13 3.62 2.26
N VAL A 294 24.93 4.91 2.55
CA VAL A 294 26.02 5.87 2.86
C VAL A 294 26.73 5.51 4.15
N ILE A 295 25.97 5.22 5.22
CA ILE A 295 26.52 4.84 6.52
C ILE A 295 27.33 3.55 6.40
N ASN A 296 26.77 2.51 5.77
CA ASN A 296 27.43 1.23 5.58
C ASN A 296 28.72 1.32 4.76
N GLY A 297 28.66 2.04 3.63
CA GLY A 297 29.84 2.22 2.79
C GLY A 297 30.93 3.05 3.48
N SER A 298 30.55 3.98 4.37
CA SER A 298 31.51 4.78 5.14
C SER A 298 32.10 4.02 6.32
N ILE A 299 31.32 3.17 6.99
CA ILE A 299 31.81 2.22 8.00
C ILE A 299 32.89 1.32 7.40
N ASP A 300 32.71 0.82 6.18
CA ASP A 300 33.76 0.04 5.50
C ASP A 300 35.06 0.82 5.36
N VAL A 301 34.98 2.10 4.99
CA VAL A 301 36.14 2.98 4.89
C VAL A 301 36.79 3.21 6.25
N PHE A 302 36.00 3.41 7.31
CA PHE A 302 36.52 3.59 8.67
C PHE A 302 37.29 2.34 9.14
N LEU A 303 36.74 1.16 8.87
CA LEU A 303 37.35 -0.11 9.25
C LEU A 303 38.59 -0.47 8.42
N SER A 304 38.52 -0.27 7.11
CA SER A 304 39.54 -0.78 6.19
C SER A 304 40.64 0.23 5.85
N GLU A 305 40.32 1.53 5.85
CA GLU A 305 41.21 2.57 5.33
C GLU A 305 41.58 3.65 6.37
N LEU A 306 40.80 3.83 7.45
CA LEU A 306 41.06 4.80 8.53
C LEU A 306 41.27 4.11 9.90
N ALA A 307 42.14 3.09 9.91
CA ALA A 307 42.33 2.24 11.09
C ALA A 307 43.00 2.92 12.31
N ASP A 308 43.61 4.09 12.11
CA ASP A 308 44.31 4.84 13.16
C ASP A 308 43.38 5.84 13.90
N LEU A 309 42.09 5.84 13.60
CA LEU A 309 41.09 6.61 14.35
C LEU A 309 40.88 6.01 15.75
N GLU A 310 40.90 6.86 16.77
CA GLU A 310 40.71 6.44 18.17
C GLU A 310 39.27 6.60 18.65
N GLY A 311 38.45 7.39 17.97
CA GLY A 311 37.06 7.63 18.35
C GLY A 311 36.14 7.83 17.14
N VAL A 312 34.90 7.33 17.24
CA VAL A 312 33.86 7.54 16.23
C VAL A 312 32.50 7.78 16.88
N PHE A 313 31.90 8.91 16.52
CA PHE A 313 30.62 9.35 17.03
C PHE A 313 29.68 9.70 15.88
N PHE A 314 28.57 8.98 15.78
CA PHE A 314 27.53 9.29 14.81
C PHE A 314 26.68 10.45 15.31
N TRP A 315 26.40 11.42 14.45
CA TRP A 315 25.57 12.55 14.85
C TRP A 315 24.10 12.21 14.76
N THR A 316 23.35 12.45 15.82
CA THR A 316 21.89 12.32 15.83
C THR A 316 21.34 13.54 16.56
N GLN A 317 20.31 14.19 16.01
CA GLN A 317 19.41 14.90 16.91
C GLN A 317 18.79 13.83 17.77
N SER A 318 18.90 13.98 19.08
CA SER A 318 18.65 12.88 20.01
C SER A 318 17.37 12.13 19.68
N TYR A 319 17.37 10.83 19.98
CA TYR A 319 16.16 10.01 20.18
C TYR A 319 15.08 10.73 21.01
N PHE A 320 15.48 11.77 21.76
CA PHE A 320 14.67 12.71 22.53
C PHE A 320 13.75 13.62 21.70
N ALA A 321 14.12 14.07 20.50
CA ALA A 321 13.35 15.10 19.77
C ALA A 321 11.99 14.60 19.20
N GLN A 322 11.77 13.29 19.15
CA GLN A 322 10.49 12.69 18.72
C GLN A 322 9.43 12.79 19.82
N PHE A 323 9.83 12.69 21.09
CA PHE A 323 8.87 12.63 22.22
C PHE A 323 8.36 13.99 22.71
N PHE A 324 8.80 15.10 22.10
CA PHE A 324 8.45 16.47 22.52
C PHE A 324 7.65 17.27 21.49
N GLN A 325 7.32 16.70 20.32
CA GLN A 325 6.50 17.43 19.35
C GLN A 325 5.03 17.33 19.72
N GLU A 326 4.41 18.46 20.11
CA GLU A 326 2.95 18.55 20.20
C GLU A 326 2.34 18.33 18.81
N PRO A 327 1.30 17.48 18.68
CA PRO A 327 0.67 17.20 17.40
C PRO A 327 -0.10 18.45 16.94
N ASN A 328 0.49 19.20 16.02
CA ASN A 328 -0.28 20.14 15.20
C ASN A 328 -0.27 19.64 13.75
N ASP A 329 -1.47 19.44 13.20
CA ASP A 329 -1.83 18.97 11.85
C ASP A 329 -1.28 19.80 10.66
N GLN A 330 -0.22 20.57 10.85
CA GLN A 330 0.38 21.44 9.83
C GLN A 330 1.89 21.22 9.65
N GLU A 331 2.52 20.33 10.43
CA GLU A 331 3.99 20.24 10.51
C GLU A 331 4.58 18.87 10.11
N VAL A 332 3.99 18.18 9.12
CA VAL A 332 4.67 17.07 8.39
C VAL A 332 6.02 17.51 7.82
N SER A 333 6.22 18.81 7.65
CA SER A 333 7.50 19.40 7.24
C SER A 333 8.62 19.27 8.29
N TYR A 334 8.31 18.99 9.56
CA TYR A 334 9.27 19.13 10.67
C TYR A 334 9.93 17.81 11.12
N GLY A 335 9.28 16.66 10.93
CA GLY A 335 9.89 15.32 11.11
C GLY A 335 11.04 15.01 10.13
N LEU A 336 11.19 15.83 9.09
CA LEU A 336 12.26 15.75 8.08
C LEU A 336 13.57 16.44 8.50
N TRP A 337 13.56 17.22 9.59
CA TRP A 337 14.69 18.07 10.01
C TRP A 337 15.72 17.33 10.85
N ALA A 338 15.29 16.28 11.53
CA ALA A 338 16.17 15.57 12.43
C ALA A 338 16.82 14.39 11.69
N ASN A 339 18.14 14.30 11.83
CA ASN A 339 18.92 13.10 11.51
C ASN A 339 18.53 11.98 12.48
N HIS A 340 17.27 11.57 12.39
CA HIS A 340 16.75 10.39 13.04
C HIS A 340 17.27 9.20 12.24
N PHE A 341 17.71 8.18 12.95
CA PHE A 341 17.72 6.83 12.39
C PHE A 341 16.25 6.40 12.33
N HIS A 342 15.48 6.99 11.40
CA HIS A 342 14.05 6.70 11.20
C HIS A 342 13.82 5.21 10.88
N ASP A 343 14.87 4.55 10.38
CA ASP A 343 14.89 3.11 10.14
C ASP A 343 15.85 2.36 11.09
N LYS A 344 15.30 1.31 11.69
CA LYS A 344 15.97 0.34 12.57
C LYS A 344 17.20 -0.30 11.89
N LEU A 345 17.25 -0.39 10.56
CA LEU A 345 18.38 -0.99 9.83
C LEU A 345 19.72 -0.24 10.01
N VAL A 346 19.73 1.11 10.02
CA VAL A 346 20.96 1.89 10.21
C VAL A 346 21.49 1.74 11.64
N ALA A 347 20.59 1.70 12.62
CA ALA A 347 20.95 1.45 14.01
C ALA A 347 21.53 0.02 14.20
N GLN A 348 21.00 -0.99 13.51
CA GLN A 348 21.61 -2.34 13.48
C GLN A 348 23.01 -2.32 12.88
N ASP A 349 23.18 -1.62 11.77
CA ASP A 349 24.46 -1.52 11.09
C ASP A 349 25.52 -0.83 11.98
N ILE A 350 25.14 0.22 12.71
CA ILE A 350 26.00 0.90 13.69
C ILE A 350 26.29 -0.01 14.89
N ALA A 351 25.30 -0.72 15.42
CA ALA A 351 25.49 -1.65 16.54
C ALA A 351 26.41 -2.83 16.17
N GLY A 352 26.20 -3.39 14.97
CA GLY A 352 27.08 -4.40 14.38
C GLY A 352 28.48 -3.87 14.15
N PHE A 353 28.61 -2.61 13.69
CA PHE A 353 29.89 -1.92 13.61
C PHE A 353 30.55 -1.81 14.98
N PHE A 354 29.86 -1.40 16.04
CA PHE A 354 30.41 -1.33 17.41
C PHE A 354 30.73 -2.70 18.04
N GLY A 355 30.49 -3.81 17.34
CA GLY A 355 30.87 -5.14 17.78
C GLY A 355 29.83 -5.84 18.67
N GLY A 356 28.61 -5.30 18.75
CA GLY A 356 27.47 -6.03 19.30
C GLY A 356 27.14 -7.23 18.40
N SER A 357 27.10 -8.45 18.95
CA SER A 357 26.86 -9.68 18.16
C SER A 357 25.41 -9.93 17.77
N ASP A 358 24.52 -9.13 18.33
CA ASP A 358 23.14 -8.84 18.01
C ASP A 358 23.00 -7.47 18.72
N ALA A 359 22.47 -6.41 18.11
CA ALA A 359 22.05 -5.26 18.93
C ALA A 359 21.12 -5.86 19.98
N GLY A 360 21.57 -5.96 21.23
CA GLY A 360 20.94 -6.87 22.18
C GLY A 360 19.46 -6.56 22.20
N ALA A 361 18.62 -7.57 22.00
CA ALA A 361 17.18 -7.50 22.22
C ALA A 361 16.95 -6.93 23.62
N ILE A 362 16.88 -5.61 23.75
CA ILE A 362 16.47 -4.94 24.97
C ILE A 362 14.98 -4.90 24.82
N ASN A 363 14.31 -5.92 25.36
CA ASN A 363 12.87 -5.94 25.49
C ASN A 363 12.43 -4.67 26.25
N LEU A 364 11.99 -3.66 25.51
CA LEU A 364 11.49 -2.42 26.04
C LEU A 364 10.12 -2.64 26.66
N ASN A 365 9.82 -1.87 27.69
CA ASN A 365 8.45 -1.71 28.16
C ASN A 365 8.07 -0.26 27.88
N VAL A 366 7.49 -0.02 26.70
CA VAL A 366 7.08 1.30 26.22
C VAL A 366 5.71 1.59 26.78
N GLN A 367 5.52 2.78 27.37
CA GLN A 367 4.24 3.19 27.92
C GLN A 367 3.86 4.55 27.34
N GLY A 368 2.79 4.58 26.56
CA GLY A 368 2.12 5.78 26.09
C GLY A 368 1.20 6.39 27.15
N SER A 369 0.56 7.48 26.76
CA SER A 369 -0.28 8.37 27.54
C SER A 369 -1.77 8.17 27.20
N ASP A 370 -2.63 9.09 27.67
CA ASP A 370 -4.06 9.09 27.29
C ASP A 370 -4.32 10.02 26.09
N LYS A 371 -3.29 10.33 25.28
CA LYS A 371 -3.35 11.14 24.04
C LYS A 371 -2.75 10.35 22.87
N ALA A 372 -2.94 10.85 21.65
CA ALA A 372 -2.22 10.32 20.47
C ALA A 372 -0.70 10.35 20.69
N ASP A 373 -0.08 9.17 20.69
CA ASP A 373 1.35 8.99 20.89
C ASP A 373 2.04 8.33 19.68
N ASP A 374 3.31 8.71 19.43
CA ASP A 374 4.20 7.97 18.53
C ASP A 374 5.09 7.03 19.39
N LEU A 375 4.87 5.72 19.29
CA LEU A 375 5.47 4.71 20.17
C LEU A 375 6.43 3.80 19.40
N LEU A 376 7.65 3.59 19.93
CA LEU A 376 8.72 2.82 19.30
C LEU A 376 9.30 1.78 20.26
N GLY A 377 9.26 0.49 19.92
CA GLY A 377 9.84 -0.60 20.73
C GLY A 377 11.30 -0.95 20.35
N GLY A 378 11.72 -0.73 19.11
CA GLY A 378 13.14 -0.83 18.73
C GLY A 378 13.60 -2.26 18.41
N PHE A 379 14.50 -2.85 19.22
CA PHE A 379 15.00 -4.23 19.03
C PHE A 379 14.72 -5.08 20.26
N GLY A 380 14.10 -6.24 20.09
CA GLY A 380 13.82 -7.20 21.15
C GLY A 380 12.38 -7.70 21.10
N ASP A 381 11.99 -8.47 22.11
CA ASP A 381 10.58 -8.85 22.30
C ASP A 381 9.96 -7.83 23.26
N ASP A 382 9.52 -6.70 22.71
CA ASP A 382 9.10 -5.51 23.44
C ASP A 382 7.67 -5.66 24.01
N THR A 383 7.29 -4.81 24.95
CA THR A 383 5.92 -4.67 25.41
C THR A 383 5.52 -3.21 25.31
N ILE A 384 4.50 -2.90 24.52
CA ILE A 384 4.06 -1.53 24.25
C ILE A 384 2.66 -1.35 24.83
N GLN A 385 2.55 -0.58 25.90
CA GLN A 385 1.29 -0.16 26.52
C GLN A 385 0.88 1.19 25.95
N ALA A 386 0.04 1.20 24.92
CA ALA A 386 -0.21 2.43 24.16
C ALA A 386 -1.02 3.49 24.94
N GLY A 387 -1.99 3.06 25.76
CA GLY A 387 -2.87 4.00 26.46
C GLY A 387 -4.09 4.39 25.62
N PHE A 388 -4.56 5.64 25.70
CA PHE A 388 -5.69 6.14 24.90
C PHE A 388 -5.19 7.12 23.84
N GLY A 389 -5.77 7.15 22.63
CA GLY A 389 -5.36 8.11 21.60
C GLY A 389 -5.34 7.51 20.20
N ASP A 390 -5.14 8.36 19.19
CA ASP A 390 -4.78 7.91 17.85
C ASP A 390 -3.26 7.65 17.82
N ASP A 391 -2.85 6.45 18.25
CA ASP A 391 -1.43 6.12 18.46
C ASP A 391 -0.75 5.53 17.21
N GLU A 392 0.41 6.06 16.82
CA GLU A 392 1.28 5.47 15.80
C GLU A 392 2.32 4.56 16.46
N ILE A 393 2.27 3.24 16.20
CA ILE A 393 3.10 2.26 16.93
C ILE A 393 4.08 1.54 15.99
N ARG A 394 5.35 1.87 16.11
CA ARG A 394 6.44 1.21 15.38
C ARG A 394 7.12 0.19 16.29
N SER A 395 6.58 -1.02 16.34
CA SER A 395 6.94 -2.05 17.34
C SER A 395 8.43 -2.36 17.40
N GLY A 396 9.00 -3.10 16.46
CA GLY A 396 10.40 -3.45 16.69
C GLY A 396 10.93 -4.48 15.73
N ALA A 397 12.11 -4.99 16.02
CA ALA A 397 12.60 -6.27 15.54
C ALA A 397 12.50 -7.28 16.69
N GLY A 398 11.69 -8.31 16.54
CA GLY A 398 11.53 -9.35 17.55
C GLY A 398 10.06 -9.77 17.60
N THR A 399 9.64 -10.40 18.69
CA THR A 399 8.23 -10.73 18.95
C THR A 399 7.68 -9.77 19.99
N ASP A 400 7.11 -8.67 19.54
CA ASP A 400 6.61 -7.61 20.40
C ASP A 400 5.19 -7.92 20.89
N VAL A 401 4.83 -7.34 22.03
CA VAL A 401 3.49 -7.42 22.60
C VAL A 401 2.92 -6.02 22.67
N ILE A 402 1.93 -5.74 21.82
CA ILE A 402 1.20 -4.47 21.88
C ILE A 402 0.00 -4.70 22.82
N ASP A 403 0.08 -4.12 24.02
CA ASP A 403 -0.92 -4.21 25.08
C ASP A 403 -1.82 -2.97 25.09
N LEU A 404 -3.02 -3.12 24.56
CA LEU A 404 -4.02 -2.04 24.47
C LEU A 404 -5.00 -2.05 25.65
N ARG A 405 -4.76 -2.85 26.70
CA ARG A 405 -5.70 -2.98 27.83
C ARG A 405 -5.73 -1.71 28.69
N SER A 406 -6.91 -1.38 29.23
CA SER A 406 -7.17 -0.14 29.96
C SER A 406 -7.97 -0.36 31.25
N SER A 407 -7.67 0.45 32.29
CA SER A 407 -8.35 0.42 33.59
C SER A 407 -9.58 1.33 33.68
N SER A 408 -9.95 2.05 32.61
CA SER A 408 -11.10 2.98 32.60
C SER A 408 -11.99 2.86 31.37
N ARG A 409 -13.30 3.01 31.57
CA ARG A 409 -14.34 3.01 30.53
C ARG A 409 -14.56 4.41 29.95
N GLU A 410 -14.07 4.71 28.74
CA GLU A 410 -14.75 5.48 27.67
C GLU A 410 -13.83 5.70 26.45
N VAL A 411 -14.46 6.13 25.33
CA VAL A 411 -14.21 5.77 23.93
C VAL A 411 -13.56 6.89 23.10
N THR A 412 -12.61 6.56 22.22
CA THR A 412 -12.31 7.23 20.94
C THR A 412 -11.73 6.22 19.94
N PRO A 413 -11.81 6.45 18.61
CA PRO A 413 -11.14 5.59 17.65
C PRO A 413 -9.64 5.63 17.96
N ASN A 414 -9.00 4.48 17.89
CA ASN A 414 -7.55 4.41 17.78
C ASN A 414 -7.28 3.99 16.34
N THR A 415 -6.36 4.64 15.63
CA THR A 415 -5.83 4.15 14.34
C THR A 415 -4.42 3.68 14.59
N PHE A 416 -4.21 2.36 14.60
CA PHE A 416 -2.86 1.80 14.73
C PHE A 416 -2.20 1.70 13.36
N VAL A 417 -0.87 1.74 13.28
CA VAL A 417 -0.10 1.43 12.05
C VAL A 417 0.99 0.44 12.44
N ILE A 418 0.98 -0.77 11.88
CA ILE A 418 2.00 -1.81 12.16
C ILE A 418 2.85 -2.05 10.92
N GLU A 419 4.15 -1.80 11.03
CA GLU A 419 5.13 -2.05 9.96
C GLU A 419 6.01 -3.29 10.29
N PRO A 420 5.80 -4.46 9.67
CA PRO A 420 6.61 -5.64 9.91
C PRO A 420 8.07 -5.47 9.45
N TYR A 421 8.98 -6.03 10.24
CA TYR A 421 10.39 -5.66 10.21
C TYR A 421 11.32 -6.54 9.34
N ALA A 422 10.97 -7.76 8.96
CA ALA A 422 11.87 -8.62 8.18
C ALA A 422 11.19 -9.72 7.35
N LEU A 423 11.89 -10.16 6.29
CA LEU A 423 11.62 -11.37 5.53
C LEU A 423 11.44 -12.59 6.48
N ASN A 424 10.22 -13.13 6.55
CA ASN A 424 9.82 -14.32 7.33
C ASN A 424 9.63 -14.17 8.85
N SER A 425 9.45 -12.95 9.39
CA SER A 425 9.04 -12.80 10.78
C SER A 425 7.50 -12.87 10.91
N PRO A 426 6.95 -13.62 11.89
CA PRO A 426 5.54 -13.48 12.25
C PRO A 426 5.27 -12.04 12.75
N LEU A 427 4.07 -11.53 12.51
CA LEU A 427 3.67 -10.22 13.03
C LEU A 427 3.44 -10.26 14.55
N ASP A 428 3.59 -9.10 15.19
CA ASP A 428 3.53 -8.95 16.64
C ASP A 428 2.11 -9.20 17.18
N PRO A 429 1.93 -10.03 18.21
CA PRO A 429 0.62 -10.24 18.83
C PRO A 429 0.05 -8.95 19.44
N ILE A 430 -1.19 -8.63 19.05
CA ILE A 430 -1.94 -7.49 19.57
C ILE A 430 -2.94 -7.96 20.64
N ILE A 431 -2.89 -7.34 21.82
CA ILE A 431 -3.71 -7.69 22.99
C ILE A 431 -4.72 -6.57 23.29
N PHE A 432 -5.99 -6.93 23.46
CA PHE A 432 -7.08 -5.99 23.80
C PHE A 432 -7.95 -6.52 24.96
N ASP A 433 -8.76 -5.66 25.59
CA ASP A 433 -9.75 -6.05 26.63
C ASP A 433 -11.19 -5.61 26.31
N GLU A 434 -12.11 -5.92 27.23
CA GLU A 434 -13.55 -5.62 27.14
C GLU A 434 -13.93 -4.14 27.27
N ASN A 435 -12.97 -3.27 27.62
CA ASN A 435 -13.21 -1.84 27.74
C ASN A 435 -12.99 -1.09 26.41
N LEU A 436 -12.33 -1.70 25.42
CA LEU A 436 -12.29 -1.19 24.05
C LEU A 436 -13.62 -1.43 23.34
N VAL A 437 -14.26 -0.35 22.91
CA VAL A 437 -15.50 -0.38 22.12
C VAL A 437 -15.17 0.27 20.77
N TYR A 438 -15.17 -0.51 19.68
CA TYR A 438 -14.88 -0.09 18.29
C TYR A 438 -13.41 0.28 17.94
N PRO A 439 -12.41 -0.61 18.08
CA PRO A 439 -11.04 -0.32 17.62
C PRO A 439 -10.92 -0.37 16.08
N THR A 440 -10.28 0.63 15.47
CA THR A 440 -9.84 0.58 14.06
C THR A 440 -8.36 0.15 14.04
N VAL A 441 -7.97 -0.91 13.32
CA VAL A 441 -6.56 -1.33 13.28
C VAL A 441 -6.04 -1.21 11.85
N THR A 442 -5.42 -0.09 11.53
CA THR A 442 -4.73 0.04 10.24
C THR A 442 -3.40 -0.72 10.29
N ILE A 443 -3.04 -1.41 9.21
CA ILE A 443 -1.79 -2.17 9.10
C ILE A 443 -1.13 -1.72 7.79
N SER A 444 -0.35 -0.65 7.84
CA SER A 444 0.34 -0.15 6.65
C SER A 444 1.58 -0.99 6.37
N LEU A 445 1.69 -1.54 5.16
CA LEU A 445 2.87 -2.26 4.69
C LEU A 445 3.60 -1.38 3.66
N SER A 446 4.13 -0.24 4.12
CA SER A 446 4.80 0.77 3.28
C SER A 446 6.23 0.36 2.88
N ASP A 447 6.59 0.54 1.60
CA ASP A 447 7.97 0.67 1.08
C ASP A 447 9.00 -0.44 1.36
N ARG A 448 8.67 -1.72 1.10
CA ARG A 448 9.70 -2.78 1.10
C ARG A 448 9.68 -3.62 -0.18
N THR A 449 10.85 -3.72 -0.81
CA THR A 449 11.06 -4.33 -2.14
C THR A 449 10.86 -5.85 -2.19
N GLU A 450 10.74 -6.55 -1.06
CA GLU A 450 10.45 -7.99 -0.97
C GLU A 450 9.71 -8.34 0.34
N ILE A 451 8.36 -8.39 0.34
CA ILE A 451 7.60 -9.02 1.43
C ILE A 451 7.65 -10.53 1.20
N ALA A 452 7.95 -11.30 2.25
CA ALA A 452 7.95 -12.76 2.17
C ALA A 452 6.54 -13.29 1.81
N SER A 453 6.49 -14.43 1.13
CA SER A 453 5.28 -15.11 0.65
C SER A 453 4.32 -15.62 1.74
N PHE A 454 4.48 -15.22 3.00
CA PHE A 454 3.71 -15.75 4.14
C PHE A 454 3.76 -14.78 5.33
N GLN A 455 2.59 -14.26 5.75
CA GLN A 455 2.41 -13.52 7.02
C GLN A 455 1.26 -14.15 7.81
N VAL A 456 1.28 -14.07 9.14
CA VAL A 456 0.24 -14.62 10.03
C VAL A 456 -0.08 -13.58 11.10
N PHE A 457 -1.36 -13.29 11.31
CA PHE A 457 -1.87 -12.33 12.32
C PHE A 457 -2.53 -13.09 13.47
N ASP A 458 -2.11 -12.84 14.72
CA ASP A 458 -2.70 -13.41 15.95
C ASP A 458 -3.33 -12.31 16.82
N PHE A 459 -4.64 -12.42 17.12
CA PHE A 459 -5.39 -11.49 17.99
C PHE A 459 -5.73 -12.16 19.35
N ILE A 460 -5.42 -11.50 20.48
CA ILE A 460 -5.63 -12.09 21.83
C ILE A 460 -6.50 -11.18 22.73
N TYR A 461 -7.56 -11.75 23.34
CA TYR A 461 -8.50 -11.01 24.21
C TYR A 461 -8.45 -11.47 25.67
N PHE A 462 -8.46 -10.53 26.62
CA PHE A 462 -8.54 -10.84 28.06
C PHE A 462 -9.74 -10.16 28.73
N PRO A 463 -10.71 -10.90 29.30
CA PRO A 463 -11.76 -10.33 30.14
C PRO A 463 -11.20 -9.89 31.51
N GLU A 464 -11.83 -8.88 32.12
CA GLU A 464 -11.31 -8.16 33.29
C GLU A 464 -10.85 -9.09 34.44
N GLY A 465 -9.63 -8.87 34.95
CA GLY A 465 -9.14 -9.49 36.19
C GLY A 465 -8.39 -10.82 36.08
N ASN A 466 -7.98 -11.27 34.88
CA ASN A 466 -7.18 -12.49 34.71
C ASN A 466 -5.89 -12.27 33.92
N SER A 467 -4.78 -12.77 34.45
CA SER A 467 -3.44 -12.76 33.83
C SER A 467 -3.01 -14.13 33.27
N GLU A 468 -3.93 -15.12 33.20
CA GLU A 468 -3.64 -16.49 32.75
C GLU A 468 -4.55 -16.90 31.59
N ARG A 469 -3.94 -17.41 30.49
CA ARG A 469 -4.61 -18.08 29.36
C ARG A 469 -5.50 -19.23 29.90
N ARG A 470 -6.82 -19.05 29.92
CA ARG A 470 -7.77 -20.15 30.13
C ARG A 470 -8.91 -20.06 29.12
N GLU A 471 -9.16 -21.16 28.43
CA GLU A 471 -10.36 -21.38 27.61
C GLU A 471 -11.60 -21.08 28.46
N TYR A 472 -12.33 -20.02 28.10
CA TYR A 472 -13.68 -19.75 28.58
C TYR A 472 -14.61 -19.65 27.37
N GLU A 473 -15.83 -20.15 27.51
CA GLU A 473 -16.92 -19.81 26.59
C GLU A 473 -17.17 -18.30 26.71
N LEU A 474 -16.85 -17.55 25.65
CA LEU A 474 -17.02 -16.11 25.58
C LEU A 474 -18.52 -15.75 25.64
N PRO A 475 -18.94 -14.75 26.42
CA PRO A 475 -20.29 -14.22 26.32
C PRO A 475 -20.44 -13.49 24.98
N ASP A 476 -21.39 -13.92 24.14
CA ASP A 476 -21.80 -13.35 22.85
C ASP A 476 -20.91 -12.18 22.35
N VAL A 477 -19.79 -12.53 21.70
CA VAL A 477 -18.88 -11.56 21.06
C VAL A 477 -19.50 -11.11 19.74
N ASP A 478 -20.61 -10.39 19.86
CA ASP A 478 -21.40 -9.90 18.72
C ASP A 478 -20.93 -8.50 18.24
N ASN A 479 -19.85 -7.91 18.76
CA ASN A 479 -19.48 -6.52 18.44
C ASN A 479 -17.97 -6.22 18.54
N VAL A 480 -17.11 -6.92 17.80
CA VAL A 480 -15.74 -6.44 17.54
C VAL A 480 -15.65 -6.09 16.06
N ASP A 481 -15.81 -4.80 15.76
CA ASP A 481 -15.55 -4.26 14.42
C ASP A 481 -14.04 -4.10 14.28
N LEU A 482 -13.44 -4.78 13.30
CA LEU A 482 -12.00 -4.74 13.03
C LEU A 482 -11.81 -4.32 11.57
N VAL A 483 -11.47 -3.05 11.35
CA VAL A 483 -11.08 -2.57 10.02
C VAL A 483 -9.58 -2.78 9.88
N ILE A 484 -9.15 -3.67 8.98
CA ILE A 484 -7.75 -3.90 8.61
C ILE A 484 -7.48 -3.23 7.27
N ASN A 485 -6.90 -2.03 7.26
CA ASN A 485 -6.42 -1.40 6.03
C ASN A 485 -4.99 -1.88 5.75
N VAL A 486 -4.77 -2.59 4.64
CA VAL A 486 -3.44 -3.03 4.19
C VAL A 486 -3.04 -2.23 2.96
N ASP A 487 -2.21 -1.20 3.12
CA ASP A 487 -1.66 -0.41 2.00
C ASP A 487 -0.29 -0.99 1.59
N ILE A 488 -0.10 -1.28 0.30
CA ILE A 488 1.14 -1.85 -0.26
C ILE A 488 1.53 -0.97 -1.45
N HIS A 489 2.69 -0.31 -1.37
CA HIS A 489 3.24 0.49 -2.46
C HIS A 489 4.35 -0.27 -3.21
N GLU A 490 4.17 -0.49 -4.52
CA GLU A 490 5.15 -1.05 -5.48
C GLU A 490 5.71 -2.46 -5.17
N SER A 491 4.93 -3.53 -5.39
CA SER A 491 5.46 -4.91 -5.38
C SER A 491 4.95 -5.78 -6.54
N TYR A 492 5.81 -6.71 -6.99
CA TYR A 492 5.52 -7.70 -8.05
C TYR A 492 5.49 -9.12 -7.45
N GLY A 493 4.32 -9.78 -7.47
CA GLY A 493 4.21 -11.25 -7.39
C GLY A 493 4.27 -11.90 -6.00
N GLN A 494 3.53 -11.38 -5.02
CA GLN A 494 3.53 -11.88 -3.63
C GLN A 494 2.14 -12.37 -3.16
N GLU A 495 2.12 -13.36 -2.27
CA GLU A 495 0.92 -13.96 -1.63
C GLU A 495 0.72 -13.38 -0.21
N LEU A 496 -0.46 -12.84 0.10
CA LEU A 496 -0.90 -12.50 1.47
C LEU A 496 -1.91 -13.55 1.96
N LEU A 497 -1.52 -14.30 2.98
CA LEU A 497 -2.32 -15.36 3.61
C LEU A 497 -2.72 -14.92 5.01
N PHE A 498 -3.96 -15.17 5.43
CA PHE A 498 -4.31 -15.13 6.86
C PHE A 498 -4.43 -16.58 7.35
N ASP A 499 -3.59 -17.03 8.28
CA ASP A 499 -3.65 -18.43 8.76
C ASP A 499 -4.89 -18.66 9.65
N SER A 500 -5.24 -17.67 10.49
CA SER A 500 -6.47 -17.66 11.26
C SER A 500 -6.86 -16.23 11.66
N LEU A 501 -8.15 -15.92 11.71
CA LEU A 501 -8.71 -14.72 12.34
C LEU A 501 -9.51 -15.20 13.54
N GLU A 502 -8.82 -15.50 14.64
CA GLU A 502 -9.38 -16.15 15.83
C GLU A 502 -9.22 -15.28 17.07
N LEU A 503 -10.25 -15.22 17.90
CA LEU A 503 -10.22 -14.66 19.25
C LEU A 503 -10.08 -15.82 20.26
N ASN A 504 -8.90 -15.97 20.88
CA ASN A 504 -8.63 -17.05 21.85
C ASN A 504 -8.94 -18.47 21.34
N GLY A 505 -8.63 -18.77 20.09
CA GLY A 505 -8.91 -20.07 19.47
C GLY A 505 -10.36 -20.27 19.01
N THR A 506 -11.18 -19.20 19.04
CA THR A 506 -12.53 -19.17 18.46
C THR A 506 -12.50 -18.29 17.21
N PRO A 507 -12.87 -18.80 16.02
CA PRO A 507 -12.97 -17.97 14.82
C PRO A 507 -13.83 -16.72 15.06
N LEU A 508 -13.30 -15.55 14.70
CA LEU A 508 -14.02 -14.29 14.77
C LEU A 508 -15.28 -14.38 13.90
N ARG A 509 -16.42 -13.97 14.45
CA ARG A 509 -17.58 -13.59 13.67
C ARG A 509 -17.49 -12.09 13.46
N LEU A 510 -16.96 -11.66 12.31
CA LEU A 510 -17.00 -10.24 11.96
C LEU A 510 -18.45 -9.87 11.65
N VAL A 511 -18.92 -8.80 12.29
CA VAL A 511 -20.28 -8.27 12.09
C VAL A 511 -20.26 -7.16 11.04
N ASP A 512 -19.10 -6.53 10.82
CA ASP A 512 -18.90 -5.44 9.87
C ASP A 512 -17.50 -5.51 9.21
N PHE A 513 -17.52 -5.60 7.87
CA PHE A 513 -16.49 -5.39 6.83
C PHE A 513 -14.97 -5.39 7.18
N ILE A 514 -14.21 -6.27 6.53
CA ILE A 514 -12.76 -6.06 6.30
C ILE A 514 -12.61 -5.23 5.01
N ARG A 515 -11.92 -4.08 5.04
CA ARG A 515 -11.53 -3.30 3.84
C ARG A 515 -10.04 -3.47 3.54
N ILE A 516 -9.71 -4.27 2.53
CA ILE A 516 -8.35 -4.41 2.01
C ILE A 516 -8.20 -3.48 0.80
N GLU A 517 -7.29 -2.49 0.83
CA GLU A 517 -7.00 -1.55 -0.27
C GLU A 517 -5.60 -1.75 -0.82
N ILE A 518 -5.45 -2.45 -1.95
CA ILE A 518 -4.12 -2.83 -2.46
C ILE A 518 -3.71 -2.07 -3.72
N VAL A 519 -2.50 -1.51 -3.73
CA VAL A 519 -1.89 -0.79 -4.86
C VAL A 519 -0.71 -1.60 -5.45
N GLY A 520 -0.98 -2.67 -6.21
CA GLY A 520 0.09 -3.52 -6.76
C GLY A 520 -0.39 -4.87 -7.34
N GLY A 521 0.50 -5.69 -7.88
CA GLY A 521 0.16 -7.04 -8.37
C GLY A 521 0.36 -8.13 -7.31
N PHE A 522 -0.72 -8.71 -6.78
CA PHE A 522 -0.70 -9.67 -5.65
C PHE A 522 -1.65 -10.88 -5.81
N GLU A 523 -1.47 -11.88 -4.95
CA GLU A 523 -2.43 -12.97 -4.66
C GLU A 523 -2.90 -12.87 -3.18
N LEU A 524 -4.21 -12.77 -2.94
CA LEU A 524 -4.82 -12.73 -1.60
C LEU A 524 -5.61 -14.01 -1.36
N VAL A 525 -5.30 -14.70 -0.26
CA VAL A 525 -6.00 -15.93 0.14
C VAL A 525 -6.46 -15.83 1.59
N LEU A 526 -7.77 -15.72 1.77
CA LEU A 526 -8.42 -15.71 3.09
C LEU A 526 -8.72 -17.15 3.57
N PRO A 527 -8.60 -17.44 4.88
CA PRO A 527 -8.75 -18.79 5.41
C PRO A 527 -10.22 -19.23 5.31
N ALA A 528 -10.43 -20.46 4.84
CA ALA A 528 -11.75 -21.07 4.63
C ALA A 528 -12.65 -21.19 5.87
N ALA A 529 -12.17 -20.81 7.06
CA ALA A 529 -12.91 -20.84 8.32
C ALA A 529 -13.49 -19.48 8.73
N LEU A 530 -13.22 -18.39 8.00
CA LEU A 530 -13.95 -17.13 8.13
C LEU A 530 -15.39 -17.36 7.65
N LEU A 531 -16.37 -16.94 8.46
CA LEU A 531 -17.81 -17.13 8.21
C LEU A 531 -18.54 -15.79 7.99
N SER A 532 -17.79 -14.71 7.75
CA SER A 532 -18.27 -13.33 7.69
C SER A 532 -18.18 -12.76 6.27
N GLU A 533 -19.07 -11.82 5.95
CA GLU A 533 -19.06 -11.02 4.71
C GLU A 533 -17.80 -10.12 4.65
N ILE A 534 -17.07 -10.16 3.52
CA ILE A 534 -15.79 -9.45 3.33
C ILE A 534 -15.90 -8.45 2.17
N ALA A 535 -15.37 -7.24 2.35
CA ALA A 535 -15.38 -6.17 1.33
C ALA A 535 -13.96 -5.90 0.78
N ILE A 536 -13.58 -6.56 -0.32
CA ILE A 536 -12.22 -6.45 -0.88
C ILE A 536 -12.19 -5.31 -1.91
N LYS A 537 -11.24 -4.38 -1.83
CA LYS A 537 -11.03 -3.35 -2.84
C LYS A 537 -9.63 -3.41 -3.42
N SER A 538 -9.47 -4.15 -4.51
CA SER A 538 -8.24 -4.03 -5.29
C SER A 538 -8.26 -2.73 -6.10
N LEU A 539 -7.12 -2.06 -6.25
CA LEU A 539 -7.05 -0.74 -6.87
C LEU A 539 -6.35 -0.78 -8.23
N THR A 540 -5.24 -1.51 -8.40
CA THR A 540 -4.43 -1.48 -9.64
C THR A 540 -3.62 -2.77 -9.91
N ASN A 541 -3.38 -3.08 -11.19
CA ASN A 541 -2.64 -4.23 -11.75
C ASN A 541 -3.41 -5.56 -11.73
N ASN A 542 -2.86 -6.61 -12.32
CA ASN A 542 -3.50 -7.94 -12.35
C ASN A 542 -3.38 -8.64 -10.99
N ASN A 543 -4.49 -9.08 -10.43
CA ASN A 543 -4.58 -9.67 -9.09
C ASN A 543 -5.27 -11.03 -9.08
N THR A 544 -5.00 -11.82 -8.05
CA THR A 544 -5.75 -13.05 -7.75
C THR A 544 -6.36 -12.95 -6.36
N VAL A 545 -7.68 -13.06 -6.25
CA VAL A 545 -8.43 -12.84 -5.00
C VAL A 545 -9.23 -14.11 -4.68
N HIS A 546 -9.03 -14.67 -3.49
CA HIS A 546 -9.83 -15.75 -2.94
C HIS A 546 -10.54 -15.26 -1.68
N SER A 547 -11.85 -14.97 -1.76
CA SER A 547 -12.60 -14.35 -0.65
C SER A 547 -13.02 -15.34 0.43
N GLY A 548 -13.25 -16.61 0.08
CA GLY A 548 -13.29 -17.71 1.04
C GLY A 548 -14.69 -18.27 1.26
N ALA A 549 -15.21 -18.18 2.48
CA ALA A 549 -16.57 -18.58 2.80
C ALA A 549 -17.31 -17.38 3.40
N GLY A 550 -18.59 -17.19 3.06
CA GLY A 550 -19.32 -15.97 3.40
C GLY A 550 -20.09 -15.45 2.19
N ASN A 551 -20.84 -14.38 2.38
CA ASN A 551 -21.41 -13.65 1.25
C ASN A 551 -20.51 -12.44 1.01
N ASP A 552 -19.58 -12.50 0.07
CA ASP A 552 -18.53 -11.50 -0.07
C ASP A 552 -18.89 -10.41 -1.08
N VAL A 553 -18.29 -9.23 -0.93
CA VAL A 553 -18.40 -8.10 -1.86
C VAL A 553 -17.00 -7.72 -2.35
N ILE A 554 -16.73 -7.89 -3.64
CA ILE A 554 -15.40 -7.72 -4.22
C ILE A 554 -15.41 -6.59 -5.25
N TYR A 555 -14.54 -5.60 -5.08
CA TYR A 555 -14.20 -4.60 -6.09
C TYR A 555 -12.86 -5.03 -6.72
N SER A 556 -12.88 -5.49 -7.98
CA SER A 556 -11.68 -5.99 -8.69
C SER A 556 -10.67 -4.90 -9.05
N GLY A 557 -11.09 -3.63 -9.19
CA GLY A 557 -10.16 -2.52 -9.45
C GLY A 557 -9.68 -2.45 -10.90
N ASP A 558 -8.55 -1.77 -11.17
CA ASP A 558 -7.89 -1.80 -12.49
C ASP A 558 -6.99 -3.04 -12.59
N GLY A 559 -7.06 -3.80 -13.68
CA GLY A 559 -6.27 -5.02 -13.87
C GLY A 559 -6.95 -6.03 -14.77
N ASN A 560 -6.25 -7.12 -15.08
CA ASN A 560 -6.91 -8.36 -15.47
C ASN A 560 -6.89 -9.30 -14.27
N ASP A 561 -7.99 -9.39 -13.54
CA ASP A 561 -8.03 -10.05 -12.24
C ASP A 561 -8.57 -11.48 -12.32
N SER A 562 -8.26 -12.28 -11.30
CA SER A 562 -8.80 -13.63 -11.10
C SER A 562 -9.50 -13.66 -9.74
N VAL A 563 -10.82 -13.63 -9.72
CA VAL A 563 -11.62 -13.58 -8.49
C VAL A 563 -12.30 -14.92 -8.25
N ILE A 564 -12.11 -15.46 -7.04
CA ILE A 564 -12.68 -16.72 -6.56
C ILE A 564 -13.48 -16.41 -5.30
N GLY A 565 -14.82 -16.50 -5.39
CA GLY A 565 -15.73 -16.18 -4.28
C GLY A 565 -15.67 -17.26 -3.20
N GLY A 566 -16.01 -18.48 -3.58
CA GLY A 566 -15.91 -19.67 -2.73
C GLY A 566 -17.27 -20.13 -2.24
N ASP A 567 -17.45 -20.33 -0.93
CA ASP A 567 -18.71 -20.82 -0.36
C ASP A 567 -19.62 -19.65 0.08
N GLY A 568 -20.73 -19.40 -0.61
CA GLY A 568 -21.78 -18.48 -0.14
C GLY A 568 -22.48 -17.78 -1.28
N THR A 569 -22.72 -16.46 -1.15
CA THR A 569 -23.30 -15.64 -2.23
C THR A 569 -22.44 -14.40 -2.41
N ASP A 570 -21.57 -14.46 -3.40
CA ASP A 570 -20.50 -13.51 -3.63
C ASP A 570 -20.87 -12.53 -4.74
N THR A 571 -20.54 -11.26 -4.53
CA THR A 571 -20.90 -10.14 -5.40
C THR A 571 -19.66 -9.40 -5.87
N VAL A 572 -19.46 -9.29 -7.19
CA VAL A 572 -18.41 -8.43 -7.76
C VAL A 572 -19.01 -7.08 -8.15
N ILE A 573 -18.42 -5.99 -7.66
CA ILE A 573 -18.82 -4.61 -7.95
C ILE A 573 -17.99 -4.04 -9.10
N LEU A 574 -18.66 -3.48 -10.10
CA LEU A 574 -18.07 -2.97 -11.33
C LEU A 574 -18.48 -1.50 -11.53
N GLU A 575 -17.52 -0.56 -11.46
CA GLU A 575 -17.75 0.90 -11.36
C GLU A 575 -18.27 1.59 -12.64
N GLY A 576 -19.03 0.92 -13.51
CA GLY A 576 -19.49 1.45 -14.80
C GLY A 576 -20.92 1.07 -15.17
N ASN A 577 -21.43 1.68 -16.25
CA ASN A 577 -22.69 1.27 -16.85
C ASN A 577 -22.51 -0.13 -17.44
N GLN A 578 -23.41 -1.06 -17.10
CA GLN A 578 -23.43 -2.43 -17.61
C GLN A 578 -23.38 -2.51 -19.14
N ASP A 579 -23.94 -1.53 -19.86
CA ASP A 579 -23.83 -1.44 -21.33
C ASP A 579 -22.40 -1.28 -21.86
N SER A 580 -21.43 -1.05 -20.99
CA SER A 580 -20.01 -0.97 -21.33
C SER A 580 -19.25 -2.29 -21.13
N TYR A 581 -19.92 -3.37 -20.69
CA TYR A 581 -19.28 -4.64 -20.32
C TYR A 581 -19.63 -5.81 -21.24
N THR A 582 -18.67 -6.71 -21.46
CA THR A 582 -18.90 -8.02 -22.08
C THR A 582 -18.79 -9.10 -21.00
N LEU A 583 -19.84 -9.88 -20.76
CA LEU A 583 -19.82 -11.08 -19.93
C LEU A 583 -19.71 -12.32 -20.82
N SER A 584 -18.52 -12.91 -20.91
CA SER A 584 -18.29 -14.14 -21.66
C SER A 584 -18.41 -15.35 -20.75
N ILE A 585 -19.27 -16.31 -21.09
CA ILE A 585 -19.46 -17.54 -20.30
C ILE A 585 -19.03 -18.74 -21.14
N SER A 586 -18.27 -19.66 -20.53
CA SER A 586 -17.88 -20.93 -21.12
C SER A 586 -18.06 -22.07 -20.12
N ALA A 587 -17.78 -23.32 -20.54
CA ALA A 587 -17.88 -24.48 -19.65
C ALA A 587 -16.82 -24.49 -18.53
N ASN A 588 -15.75 -23.70 -18.63
CA ASN A 588 -14.64 -23.72 -17.67
C ASN A 588 -14.32 -22.35 -17.05
N GLU A 589 -14.90 -21.28 -17.58
CA GLU A 589 -14.43 -19.92 -17.31
C GLU A 589 -15.55 -18.91 -17.60
N THR A 590 -15.73 -17.98 -16.68
CA THR A 590 -16.55 -16.77 -16.83
C THR A 590 -15.63 -15.57 -16.81
N GLN A 591 -15.74 -14.69 -17.81
CA GLN A 591 -14.95 -13.47 -17.89
C GLN A 591 -15.85 -12.23 -18.02
N VAL A 592 -15.44 -11.14 -17.38
CA VAL A 592 -16.06 -9.82 -17.52
C VAL A 592 -15.02 -8.85 -18.08
N ILE A 593 -15.34 -8.25 -19.22
CA ILE A 593 -14.47 -7.30 -19.91
C ILE A 593 -15.08 -5.91 -19.81
N ASP A 594 -14.36 -4.96 -19.21
CA ASP A 594 -14.69 -3.54 -19.24
C ASP A 594 -14.19 -2.90 -20.54
N ARG A 595 -15.10 -2.46 -21.41
CA ARG A 595 -14.75 -1.88 -22.71
C ARG A 595 -14.51 -0.37 -22.66
N ARG A 596 -14.68 0.29 -21.52
CA ARG A 596 -14.53 1.76 -21.41
C ARG A 596 -13.09 2.18 -21.72
N PRO A 597 -12.84 3.44 -22.17
CA PRO A 597 -11.48 3.90 -22.47
C PRO A 597 -10.61 4.04 -21.21
N ASP A 598 -11.23 4.33 -20.07
CA ASP A 598 -10.72 4.25 -18.71
C ASP A 598 -11.11 2.93 -18.04
N GLY A 599 -11.44 1.93 -18.86
CA GLY A 599 -11.94 0.64 -18.42
C GLY A 599 -10.91 -0.11 -17.59
N ARG A 600 -11.45 -0.86 -16.64
CA ARG A 600 -10.71 -1.54 -15.60
C ARG A 600 -9.95 -2.78 -16.09
N GLY A 601 -10.29 -3.37 -17.23
CA GLY A 601 -9.56 -4.51 -17.82
C GLY A 601 -10.45 -5.73 -18.05
N THR A 602 -9.91 -6.94 -17.85
CA THR A 602 -10.60 -8.23 -18.07
C THR A 602 -10.45 -9.16 -16.88
N ASP A 603 -11.55 -9.40 -16.19
CA ASP A 603 -11.60 -10.20 -14.97
C ASP A 603 -12.11 -11.60 -15.25
N THR A 604 -11.49 -12.59 -14.61
CA THR A 604 -11.86 -14.00 -14.64
C THR A 604 -12.52 -14.36 -13.31
N LEU A 605 -13.75 -14.85 -13.36
CA LEU A 605 -14.60 -15.07 -12.20
C LEU A 605 -14.87 -16.56 -12.00
N THR A 606 -14.73 -17.04 -10.77
CA THR A 606 -15.03 -18.43 -10.38
C THR A 606 -15.82 -18.45 -9.07
N GLY A 607 -16.99 -19.09 -9.06
CA GLY A 607 -17.85 -19.15 -7.87
C GLY A 607 -18.28 -17.75 -7.43
N ILE A 608 -18.79 -16.95 -8.37
CA ILE A 608 -19.37 -15.62 -8.14
C ILE A 608 -20.82 -15.67 -8.59
N GLU A 609 -21.74 -15.35 -7.69
CA GLU A 609 -23.18 -15.47 -7.93
C GLU A 609 -23.80 -14.16 -8.44
N MET A 610 -23.21 -13.00 -8.11
CA MET A 610 -23.79 -11.69 -8.41
C MET A 610 -22.77 -10.71 -9.03
N LEU A 611 -23.21 -9.93 -10.02
CA LEU A 611 -22.48 -8.77 -10.57
C LEU A 611 -23.30 -7.51 -10.32
N ASP A 612 -22.71 -6.51 -9.66
CA ASP A 612 -23.33 -5.22 -9.42
C ASP A 612 -22.62 -4.14 -10.24
N PHE A 613 -23.34 -3.57 -11.19
CA PHE A 613 -22.81 -2.53 -12.05
C PHE A 613 -23.19 -1.14 -11.52
N GLY A 614 -22.32 -0.15 -11.71
CA GLY A 614 -22.62 1.24 -11.39
C GLY A 614 -23.89 1.77 -12.04
N THR A 615 -24.35 1.18 -13.15
CA THR A 615 -25.72 1.30 -13.64
C THR A 615 -26.17 0.01 -14.31
N GLU A 616 -27.22 -0.60 -13.77
CA GLU A 616 -27.86 -1.81 -14.30
C GLU A 616 -28.72 -1.50 -15.54
N ILE A 617 -28.79 -2.47 -16.46
CA ILE A 617 -29.75 -2.43 -17.56
C ILE A 617 -31.17 -2.78 -17.06
N ASP A 618 -32.18 -2.22 -17.72
CA ASP A 618 -33.59 -2.34 -17.31
C ASP A 618 -34.08 -3.78 -17.08
N VAL A 619 -33.50 -4.79 -17.75
CA VAL A 619 -33.96 -6.19 -17.64
C VAL A 619 -33.71 -6.80 -16.26
N PHE A 620 -32.68 -6.36 -15.53
CA PHE A 620 -32.38 -6.82 -14.16
C PHE A 620 -32.94 -5.89 -13.08
N GLY A 621 -33.46 -4.72 -13.47
CA GLY A 621 -33.98 -3.72 -12.55
C GLY A 621 -32.87 -2.86 -11.96
N ALA A 622 -33.00 -2.48 -10.69
CA ALA A 622 -32.03 -1.60 -10.00
C ALA A 622 -31.11 -2.36 -9.03
N GLY A 623 -31.07 -3.69 -9.12
CA GLY A 623 -30.24 -4.53 -8.25
C GLY A 623 -29.30 -5.42 -9.07
N PRO A 624 -28.33 -6.07 -8.39
CA PRO A 624 -27.27 -6.81 -9.05
C PRO A 624 -27.79 -7.93 -9.97
N MET A 625 -27.09 -8.14 -11.08
CA MET A 625 -27.32 -9.26 -11.99
C MET A 625 -26.93 -10.57 -11.33
N ASN A 626 -27.88 -11.51 -11.19
CA ASN A 626 -27.59 -12.87 -10.73
C ASN A 626 -27.01 -13.70 -11.88
N LEU A 627 -25.84 -14.30 -11.67
CA LEU A 627 -25.14 -15.16 -12.62
C LEU A 627 -25.67 -16.60 -12.63
N ASP A 628 -26.11 -17.13 -11.48
CA ASP A 628 -26.59 -18.52 -11.33
C ASP A 628 -27.70 -18.89 -12.32
N ILE A 629 -28.51 -17.92 -12.75
CA ILE A 629 -29.56 -18.16 -13.74
C ILE A 629 -29.00 -18.49 -15.15
N PHE A 630 -27.69 -18.39 -15.37
CA PHE A 630 -27.00 -18.56 -16.66
C PHE A 630 -25.95 -19.69 -16.69
N ASP A 631 -25.55 -20.26 -15.55
CA ASP A 631 -24.39 -21.19 -15.44
C ASP A 631 -24.48 -22.48 -16.26
N ASP A 632 -25.69 -23.01 -16.47
CA ASP A 632 -25.86 -24.32 -17.12
C ASP A 632 -25.94 -24.26 -18.65
N ALA A 633 -26.13 -23.06 -19.24
CA ALA A 633 -26.27 -22.90 -20.69
C ALA A 633 -25.06 -23.43 -21.49
N PRO A 634 -23.80 -23.24 -21.07
CA PRO A 634 -22.64 -23.82 -21.73
C PRO A 634 -22.62 -25.36 -21.79
N GLY A 635 -23.41 -26.05 -20.95
CA GLY A 635 -23.54 -27.50 -20.96
C GLY A 635 -24.38 -28.06 -22.12
N LEU A 636 -25.05 -27.20 -22.89
CA LEU A 636 -25.89 -27.60 -24.01
C LEU A 636 -25.10 -27.68 -25.33
N ASN A 637 -25.66 -28.40 -26.31
CA ASN A 637 -25.09 -28.53 -27.66
C ASN A 637 -25.84 -27.70 -28.71
N SER A 638 -25.25 -27.57 -29.90
CA SER A 638 -25.78 -26.77 -31.00
C SER A 638 -27.22 -27.14 -31.41
N ASN A 639 -27.61 -28.42 -31.34
CA ASN A 639 -28.98 -28.81 -31.69
C ASN A 639 -30.02 -28.33 -30.66
N GLN A 640 -29.63 -28.21 -29.39
CA GLN A 640 -30.51 -27.72 -28.33
C GLN A 640 -30.71 -26.21 -28.47
N PHE A 641 -29.64 -25.44 -28.69
CA PHE A 641 -29.74 -24.02 -29.01
C PHE A 641 -30.52 -23.76 -30.31
N ALA A 642 -30.29 -24.56 -31.36
CA ALA A 642 -31.05 -24.47 -32.59
C ALA A 642 -32.56 -24.66 -32.35
N ALA A 643 -32.96 -25.65 -31.55
CA ALA A 643 -34.37 -25.87 -31.24
C ALA A 643 -35.01 -24.69 -30.46
N MET A 644 -34.25 -24.03 -29.59
CA MET A 644 -34.72 -22.82 -28.88
C MET A 644 -34.80 -21.62 -29.82
N ALA A 645 -33.79 -21.41 -30.67
CA ALA A 645 -33.79 -20.35 -31.68
C ALA A 645 -34.96 -20.50 -32.67
N GLU A 646 -35.30 -21.74 -33.08
CA GLU A 646 -36.48 -22.04 -33.90
C GLU A 646 -37.79 -21.58 -33.21
N LEU A 647 -37.90 -21.69 -31.87
CA LEU A 647 -39.04 -21.17 -31.13
C LEU A 647 -39.06 -19.64 -31.13
N TYR A 648 -37.94 -18.97 -30.89
CA TYR A 648 -37.85 -17.51 -30.96
C TYR A 648 -38.30 -16.97 -32.32
N ILE A 649 -37.80 -17.57 -33.41
CA ILE A 649 -38.18 -17.20 -34.78
C ILE A 649 -39.69 -17.38 -34.97
N ALA A 650 -40.25 -18.51 -34.54
CA ALA A 650 -41.68 -18.77 -34.68
C ALA A 650 -42.54 -17.78 -33.89
N TYR A 651 -42.19 -17.50 -32.64
CA TYR A 651 -43.03 -16.72 -31.72
C TYR A 651 -42.84 -15.21 -31.81
N PHE A 652 -41.63 -14.76 -32.11
CA PHE A 652 -41.25 -13.35 -32.06
C PHE A 652 -40.87 -12.79 -33.43
N ASN A 653 -40.66 -13.64 -34.45
CA ASN A 653 -40.21 -13.21 -35.78
C ASN A 653 -38.88 -12.43 -35.78
N ARG A 654 -37.97 -12.81 -34.87
CA ARG A 654 -36.63 -12.24 -34.73
C ARG A 654 -35.60 -13.27 -34.32
N ALA A 655 -34.33 -12.89 -34.40
CA ALA A 655 -33.28 -13.61 -33.70
C ALA A 655 -33.55 -13.62 -32.18
N PRO A 656 -33.11 -14.67 -31.46
CA PRO A 656 -33.05 -14.61 -30.00
C PRO A 656 -32.21 -13.43 -29.52
N ASP A 657 -32.51 -12.93 -28.33
CA ASP A 657 -31.61 -12.06 -27.56
C ASP A 657 -30.74 -12.94 -26.65
N ALA A 658 -29.48 -12.55 -26.42
CA ALA A 658 -28.53 -13.37 -25.67
C ALA A 658 -28.95 -13.63 -24.22
N ILE A 659 -29.37 -12.58 -23.50
CA ILE A 659 -29.80 -12.70 -22.09
C ILE A 659 -30.98 -13.68 -21.97
N GLY A 660 -32.04 -13.49 -22.75
CA GLY A 660 -33.21 -14.36 -22.70
C GLY A 660 -32.88 -15.78 -23.15
N LEU A 661 -32.11 -15.96 -24.22
CA LEU A 661 -31.73 -17.29 -24.71
C LEU A 661 -30.91 -18.05 -23.67
N ASN A 662 -29.94 -17.39 -23.02
CA ASN A 662 -29.11 -18.00 -21.98
C ASN A 662 -29.96 -18.39 -20.76
N PHE A 663 -30.91 -17.55 -20.33
CA PHE A 663 -31.85 -17.89 -19.25
C PHE A 663 -32.67 -19.15 -19.56
N TRP A 664 -33.26 -19.23 -20.76
CA TRP A 664 -34.05 -20.39 -21.17
C TRP A 664 -33.19 -21.64 -21.38
N ALA A 665 -31.97 -21.47 -21.87
CA ALA A 665 -30.99 -22.53 -22.02
C ALA A 665 -30.61 -23.14 -20.66
N SER A 666 -30.28 -22.32 -19.67
CA SER A 666 -29.95 -22.79 -18.32
C SER A 666 -31.13 -23.46 -17.62
N SER A 667 -32.33 -22.87 -17.74
CA SER A 667 -33.56 -23.48 -17.21
C SER A 667 -33.84 -24.86 -17.85
N PHE A 668 -33.54 -25.00 -19.14
CA PHE A 668 -33.66 -26.27 -19.86
C PHE A 668 -32.59 -27.28 -19.45
N ALA A 669 -31.35 -26.85 -19.27
CA ALA A 669 -30.23 -27.68 -18.83
C ALA A 669 -30.47 -28.26 -17.41
N ARG A 670 -31.03 -27.46 -16.50
CA ARG A 670 -31.48 -27.90 -15.17
C ARG A 670 -32.72 -28.81 -15.17
N GLY A 671 -33.40 -28.93 -16.32
CA GLY A 671 -34.62 -29.72 -16.46
C GLY A 671 -35.86 -29.08 -15.82
N GLU A 672 -35.82 -27.78 -15.54
CA GLU A 672 -36.94 -27.02 -14.99
C GLU A 672 -38.03 -26.76 -16.04
N VAL A 673 -37.60 -26.63 -17.29
CA VAL A 673 -38.47 -26.51 -18.46
C VAL A 673 -38.00 -27.44 -19.57
N ASP A 674 -38.92 -28.05 -20.30
CA ASP A 674 -38.65 -28.74 -21.56
C ASP A 674 -39.13 -27.89 -22.74
N LEU A 675 -38.76 -28.26 -23.98
CA LEU A 675 -39.18 -27.53 -25.19
C LEU A 675 -40.71 -27.40 -25.32
N PRO A 676 -41.53 -28.43 -25.04
CA PRO A 676 -42.99 -28.28 -24.99
C PRO A 676 -43.44 -27.21 -24.01
N ARG A 677 -42.94 -27.21 -22.76
CA ARG A 677 -43.32 -26.23 -21.75
C ARG A 677 -42.86 -24.82 -22.12
N MET A 678 -41.65 -24.69 -22.64
CA MET A 678 -41.09 -23.42 -23.12
C MET A 678 -41.98 -22.82 -24.22
N ALA A 679 -42.41 -23.61 -25.20
CA ALA A 679 -43.32 -23.15 -26.26
C ALA A 679 -44.67 -22.65 -25.70
N GLU A 680 -45.23 -23.31 -24.68
CA GLU A 680 -46.44 -22.81 -24.02
C GLU A 680 -46.18 -21.48 -23.28
N LEU A 681 -45.04 -21.33 -22.62
CA LEU A 681 -44.67 -20.09 -21.92
C LEU A 681 -44.40 -18.92 -22.86
N PHE A 682 -43.89 -19.18 -24.07
CA PHE A 682 -43.64 -18.16 -25.09
C PHE A 682 -44.94 -17.58 -25.62
N PHE A 683 -45.99 -18.39 -25.73
CA PHE A 683 -47.30 -17.94 -26.23
C PHE A 683 -47.88 -16.79 -25.40
N ASP A 684 -47.66 -16.82 -24.09
CA ASP A 684 -48.22 -15.83 -23.17
C ASP A 684 -47.42 -14.52 -23.08
N GLN A 685 -46.27 -14.41 -23.75
CA GLN A 685 -45.40 -13.24 -23.66
C GLN A 685 -46.02 -12.02 -24.34
N PRO A 686 -45.83 -10.79 -23.79
CA PRO A 686 -46.31 -9.55 -24.41
C PRO A 686 -45.85 -9.38 -25.85
N GLU A 687 -44.62 -9.81 -26.16
CA GLU A 687 -44.04 -9.74 -27.49
C GLU A 687 -44.78 -10.63 -28.50
N THR A 688 -45.06 -11.90 -28.16
CA THR A 688 -45.88 -12.77 -29.01
C THR A 688 -47.25 -12.17 -29.25
N ARG A 689 -47.88 -11.59 -28.24
CA ARG A 689 -49.19 -10.93 -28.39
C ARG A 689 -49.12 -9.76 -29.37
N SER A 690 -48.00 -9.05 -29.45
CA SER A 690 -47.75 -7.98 -30.43
C SER A 690 -47.61 -8.54 -31.84
N VAL A 691 -46.75 -9.55 -32.04
CA VAL A 691 -46.51 -10.19 -33.35
C VAL A 691 -47.78 -10.80 -33.92
N TYR A 692 -48.58 -11.44 -33.07
CA TYR A 692 -49.80 -12.13 -33.46
C TYR A 692 -51.08 -11.30 -33.22
N ALA A 693 -50.97 -10.00 -32.92
CA ALA A 693 -52.11 -9.15 -32.52
C ALA A 693 -53.28 -9.20 -33.52
N SER A 694 -53.00 -9.33 -34.82
CA SER A 694 -54.02 -9.43 -35.88
C SER A 694 -54.85 -10.73 -35.83
N SER A 695 -54.37 -11.75 -35.13
CA SER A 695 -54.98 -13.07 -35.00
C SER A 695 -55.53 -13.37 -33.61
N LEU A 696 -55.28 -12.49 -32.64
CA LEU A 696 -55.70 -12.63 -31.24
C LEU A 696 -56.87 -11.68 -30.91
N ASN A 697 -57.52 -11.90 -29.78
CA ASN A 697 -58.49 -10.96 -29.20
C ASN A 697 -57.78 -9.75 -28.56
N GLU A 698 -58.55 -8.73 -28.14
CA GLU A 698 -58.01 -7.47 -27.60
C GLU A 698 -57.07 -7.63 -26.38
N ASP A 699 -57.24 -8.68 -25.56
CA ASP A 699 -56.38 -8.95 -24.41
C ASP A 699 -55.24 -9.96 -24.70
N GLY A 700 -55.17 -10.47 -25.93
CA GLY A 700 -54.14 -11.41 -26.39
C GLY A 700 -54.26 -12.83 -25.83
N SER A 701 -55.33 -13.18 -25.13
CA SER A 701 -55.49 -14.49 -24.48
C SER A 701 -56.07 -15.59 -25.37
N GLN A 702 -56.69 -15.23 -26.50
CA GLN A 702 -57.38 -16.18 -27.38
C GLN A 702 -57.17 -15.87 -28.86
N ILE A 703 -56.96 -16.93 -29.66
CA ILE A 703 -56.92 -16.84 -31.11
C ILE A 703 -58.33 -16.59 -31.63
N THR A 704 -58.52 -15.49 -32.36
CA THR A 704 -59.80 -15.11 -33.00
C THR A 704 -59.79 -15.36 -34.51
N ASP A 705 -58.60 -15.40 -35.13
CA ASP A 705 -58.41 -15.76 -36.52
C ASP A 705 -57.30 -16.82 -36.67
N VAL A 706 -57.70 -18.09 -36.67
CA VAL A 706 -56.79 -19.24 -36.77
C VAL A 706 -56.06 -19.27 -38.12
N ILE A 707 -56.68 -18.77 -39.20
CA ILE A 707 -56.05 -18.73 -40.52
C ILE A 707 -54.91 -17.71 -40.52
N ALA A 708 -55.16 -16.51 -39.97
CA ALA A 708 -54.14 -15.49 -39.81
C ALA A 708 -52.98 -15.98 -38.92
N PHE A 709 -53.31 -16.65 -37.81
CA PHE A 709 -52.32 -17.24 -36.89
C PHE A 709 -51.40 -18.25 -37.59
N VAL A 710 -51.96 -19.25 -38.28
CA VAL A 710 -51.18 -20.25 -39.04
C VAL A 710 -50.36 -19.60 -40.16
N THR A 711 -50.92 -18.59 -40.83
CA THR A 711 -50.21 -17.88 -41.92
C THR A 711 -49.01 -17.11 -41.39
N ALA A 712 -49.12 -16.46 -40.24
CA ALA A 712 -48.01 -15.78 -39.58
C ALA A 712 -46.89 -16.76 -39.21
N ILE A 713 -47.21 -17.91 -38.60
CA ILE A 713 -46.20 -18.94 -38.26
C ILE A 713 -45.41 -19.37 -39.51
N TYR A 714 -46.12 -19.69 -40.60
CA TYR A 714 -45.49 -20.08 -41.87
C TYR A 714 -44.63 -18.97 -42.46
N THR A 715 -45.03 -17.71 -42.29
CA THR A 715 -44.26 -16.56 -42.76
C THR A 715 -42.97 -16.45 -41.95
N ASN A 716 -43.06 -16.51 -40.63
CA ASN A 716 -41.91 -16.37 -39.73
C ASN A 716 -40.89 -17.49 -39.91
N VAL A 717 -41.33 -18.76 -39.94
CA VAL A 717 -40.40 -19.91 -39.95
C VAL A 717 -40.04 -20.40 -41.35
N LEU A 718 -40.78 -20.01 -42.40
CA LEU A 718 -40.58 -20.51 -43.76
C LEU A 718 -40.51 -19.43 -44.84
N ASP A 719 -40.78 -18.14 -44.59
CA ASP A 719 -40.86 -17.10 -45.65
C ASP A 719 -41.80 -17.52 -46.81
N ARG A 720 -42.98 -18.03 -46.47
CA ARG A 720 -44.06 -18.28 -47.44
C ARG A 720 -45.43 -18.40 -46.78
N SER A 721 -46.49 -18.26 -47.56
CA SER A 721 -47.82 -18.67 -47.12
C SER A 721 -47.96 -20.21 -47.04
N PRO A 722 -48.83 -20.73 -46.16
CA PRO A 722 -49.15 -22.15 -46.15
C PRO A 722 -49.83 -22.55 -47.47
N ASP A 723 -49.53 -23.76 -47.95
CA ASP A 723 -50.28 -24.35 -49.06
C ASP A 723 -51.71 -24.68 -48.59
N PRO A 724 -52.68 -24.84 -49.52
CA PRO A 724 -54.07 -25.09 -49.13
C PRO A 724 -54.24 -26.31 -48.22
N GLY A 725 -53.50 -27.40 -48.45
CA GLY A 725 -53.62 -28.63 -47.67
C GLY A 725 -53.08 -28.46 -46.25
N GLY A 726 -51.87 -27.89 -46.13
CA GLY A 726 -51.25 -27.57 -44.84
C GLY A 726 -52.09 -26.59 -44.02
N ARG A 727 -52.58 -25.51 -44.64
CA ARG A 727 -53.47 -24.53 -43.98
C ARG A 727 -54.72 -25.21 -43.44
N ASP A 728 -55.43 -25.97 -44.28
CA ASP A 728 -56.70 -26.59 -43.90
C ASP A 728 -56.51 -27.63 -42.78
N PHE A 729 -55.37 -28.35 -42.78
CA PHE A 729 -55.00 -29.26 -41.69
C PHE A 729 -54.77 -28.52 -40.36
N TRP A 730 -53.88 -27.52 -40.33
CA TRP A 730 -53.52 -26.81 -39.10
C TRP A 730 -54.69 -26.04 -38.51
N VAL A 731 -55.47 -25.36 -39.36
CA VAL A 731 -56.70 -24.67 -38.95
C VAL A 731 -57.68 -25.67 -38.32
N GLY A 732 -57.89 -26.82 -38.98
CA GLY A 732 -58.81 -27.84 -38.48
C GLY A 732 -58.43 -28.38 -37.10
N VAL A 733 -57.15 -28.67 -36.85
CA VAL A 733 -56.71 -29.21 -35.55
C VAL A 733 -56.71 -28.16 -34.42
N LEU A 734 -56.46 -26.89 -34.75
CA LEU A 734 -56.50 -25.78 -33.78
C LEU A 734 -57.94 -25.38 -33.42
N GLU A 735 -58.85 -25.26 -34.39
CA GLU A 735 -60.27 -24.93 -34.14
C GLU A 735 -60.98 -26.01 -33.31
N GLN A 736 -60.56 -27.26 -33.45
CA GLN A 736 -61.10 -28.39 -32.67
C GLN A 736 -60.48 -28.48 -31.26
N GLY A 737 -59.46 -27.67 -30.95
CA GLY A 737 -58.68 -27.78 -29.71
C GLY A 737 -57.94 -29.13 -29.60
N ALA A 738 -57.67 -29.79 -30.72
CA ALA A 738 -56.98 -31.08 -30.75
C ALA A 738 -55.49 -30.94 -30.42
N VAL A 739 -54.92 -29.75 -30.65
CA VAL A 739 -53.56 -29.35 -30.28
C VAL A 739 -53.59 -27.94 -29.68
N THR A 740 -52.68 -27.64 -28.77
CA THR A 740 -52.44 -26.27 -28.30
C THR A 740 -51.71 -25.44 -29.37
N PRO A 741 -51.75 -24.10 -29.31
CA PRO A 741 -50.95 -23.25 -30.19
C PRO A 741 -49.46 -23.61 -30.16
N GLY A 742 -48.90 -23.87 -28.97
CA GLY A 742 -47.49 -24.25 -28.84
C GLY A 742 -47.16 -25.63 -29.39
N ALA A 743 -48.06 -26.61 -29.23
CA ALA A 743 -47.91 -27.89 -29.89
C ALA A 743 -48.01 -27.77 -31.43
N ALA A 744 -48.86 -26.89 -31.95
CA ALA A 744 -48.97 -26.65 -33.39
C ALA A 744 -47.70 -26.00 -33.96
N ILE A 745 -47.18 -24.93 -33.34
CA ILE A 745 -45.94 -24.26 -33.76
C ILE A 745 -44.78 -25.26 -33.82
N ARG A 746 -44.57 -26.01 -32.74
CA ARG A 746 -43.52 -27.04 -32.71
C ARG A 746 -43.70 -28.09 -33.81
N SER A 747 -44.91 -28.57 -34.03
CA SER A 747 -45.18 -29.57 -35.07
C SER A 747 -44.99 -29.01 -36.49
N ILE A 748 -45.20 -27.71 -36.70
CA ILE A 748 -44.89 -27.02 -37.96
C ILE A 748 -43.37 -26.98 -38.18
N ILE A 749 -42.59 -26.60 -37.16
CA ILE A 749 -41.12 -26.58 -37.19
C ILE A 749 -40.57 -28.00 -37.47
N GLU A 750 -41.02 -29.01 -36.71
CA GLU A 750 -40.63 -30.41 -36.92
C GLU A 750 -41.02 -30.90 -38.33
N GLY A 751 -42.21 -30.50 -38.81
CA GLY A 751 -42.71 -30.81 -40.14
C GLY A 751 -41.86 -30.20 -41.27
N ALA A 752 -41.33 -28.99 -41.06
CA ALA A 752 -40.42 -28.32 -41.98
C ALA A 752 -39.08 -29.07 -42.08
N LYS A 753 -38.60 -29.63 -40.98
CA LYS A 753 -37.33 -30.38 -40.89
C LYS A 753 -37.43 -31.80 -41.47
N ALA A 754 -38.61 -32.41 -41.49
CA ALA A 754 -38.78 -33.80 -41.90
C ALA A 754 -38.41 -34.06 -43.37
N ASN A 755 -37.88 -35.25 -43.65
CA ASN A 755 -37.61 -35.70 -45.02
C ASN A 755 -38.90 -35.79 -45.86
N ALA A 756 -38.77 -35.63 -47.17
CA ALA A 756 -39.87 -35.86 -48.08
C ALA A 756 -40.35 -37.33 -47.98
N PRO A 757 -41.68 -37.58 -47.94
CA PRO A 757 -42.18 -38.95 -47.96
C PRO A 757 -41.82 -39.64 -49.28
N PRO A 758 -41.75 -40.99 -49.32
CA PRO A 758 -41.29 -41.74 -50.49
C PRO A 758 -42.10 -41.49 -51.77
N ASP A 759 -43.34 -41.04 -51.64
CA ASP A 759 -44.29 -40.75 -52.71
C ASP A 759 -44.39 -39.24 -53.06
N ALA A 760 -43.55 -38.40 -52.46
CA ALA A 760 -43.51 -36.96 -52.75
C ALA A 760 -43.17 -36.68 -54.23
N THR A 761 -43.88 -35.72 -54.81
CA THR A 761 -43.58 -35.16 -56.13
C THR A 761 -42.28 -34.36 -56.12
N GLN A 762 -41.66 -34.19 -57.29
CA GLN A 762 -40.44 -33.38 -57.40
C GLN A 762 -40.63 -31.93 -56.92
N ALA A 763 -41.82 -31.36 -57.10
CA ALA A 763 -42.14 -30.02 -56.62
C ALA A 763 -42.20 -29.96 -55.09
N GLU A 764 -42.77 -30.98 -54.43
CA GLU A 764 -42.80 -31.08 -52.97
C GLU A 764 -41.40 -31.29 -52.39
N ILE A 765 -40.56 -32.11 -53.04
CA ILE A 765 -39.17 -32.31 -52.63
C ILE A 765 -38.41 -30.97 -52.67
N VAL A 766 -38.55 -30.19 -53.74
CA VAL A 766 -37.90 -28.88 -53.88
C VAL A 766 -38.45 -27.88 -52.87
N ALA A 767 -39.77 -27.82 -52.68
CA ALA A 767 -40.38 -26.92 -51.71
C ALA A 767 -39.92 -27.21 -50.27
N ARG A 768 -39.86 -28.50 -49.88
CA ARG A 768 -39.36 -28.92 -48.58
C ARG A 768 -37.88 -28.62 -48.40
N ALA A 769 -37.05 -28.82 -49.43
CA ALA A 769 -35.63 -28.46 -49.35
C ALA A 769 -35.43 -26.96 -49.14
N LEU A 770 -36.27 -26.12 -49.76
CA LEU A 770 -36.26 -24.67 -49.52
C LEU A 770 -36.75 -24.30 -48.12
N ASP A 771 -37.78 -24.98 -47.61
CA ASP A 771 -38.28 -24.81 -46.24
C ASP A 771 -37.18 -25.16 -45.21
N GLN A 772 -36.53 -26.31 -45.38
CA GLN A 772 -35.41 -26.77 -44.54
C GLN A 772 -34.25 -25.77 -44.58
N GLN A 773 -33.88 -25.31 -45.78
CA GLN A 773 -32.76 -24.38 -45.94
C GLN A 773 -33.07 -23.01 -45.32
N TYR A 774 -34.28 -22.48 -45.53
CA TYR A 774 -34.66 -21.20 -44.93
C TYR A 774 -34.63 -21.27 -43.41
N LEU A 775 -35.26 -22.29 -42.83
CA LEU A 775 -35.29 -22.47 -41.37
C LEU A 775 -33.89 -22.67 -40.79
N ALA A 776 -33.04 -23.47 -41.47
CA ALA A 776 -31.65 -23.64 -41.05
C ALA A 776 -30.87 -22.31 -41.08
N ASN A 777 -30.96 -21.55 -42.18
CA ASN A 777 -30.30 -20.24 -42.28
C ASN A 777 -30.82 -19.25 -41.21
N ALA A 778 -32.13 -19.21 -40.97
CA ALA A 778 -32.73 -18.37 -39.93
C ALA A 778 -32.20 -18.74 -38.55
N THR A 779 -32.11 -20.04 -38.28
CA THR A 779 -31.58 -20.59 -37.03
C THR A 779 -30.11 -20.23 -36.85
N ASP A 780 -29.28 -20.44 -37.87
CA ASP A 780 -27.84 -20.12 -37.85
C ASP A 780 -27.61 -18.62 -37.62
N ILE A 781 -28.38 -17.75 -38.28
CA ILE A 781 -28.33 -16.29 -38.06
C ILE A 781 -28.75 -15.95 -36.63
N GLY A 782 -29.81 -16.57 -36.11
CA GLY A 782 -30.28 -16.34 -34.75
C GLY A 782 -29.26 -16.74 -33.70
N VAL A 783 -28.64 -17.91 -33.86
CA VAL A 783 -27.57 -18.41 -32.98
C VAL A 783 -26.32 -17.52 -33.09
N HIS A 784 -25.94 -17.11 -34.29
CA HIS A 784 -24.83 -16.19 -34.49
C HIS A 784 -25.07 -14.83 -33.80
N PHE A 785 -26.27 -14.26 -33.92
CA PHE A 785 -26.62 -13.01 -33.26
C PHE A 785 -26.58 -13.12 -31.72
N ALA A 786 -27.21 -14.15 -31.17
CA ALA A 786 -27.44 -14.26 -29.73
C ALA A 786 -26.29 -14.96 -28.99
N VAL A 787 -25.86 -16.13 -29.45
CA VAL A 787 -24.93 -16.99 -28.72
C VAL A 787 -23.49 -16.59 -29.01
N ILE A 788 -23.15 -16.38 -30.28
CA ILE A 788 -21.77 -16.10 -30.70
C ILE A 788 -21.43 -14.63 -30.45
N ASN A 789 -22.28 -13.73 -30.91
CA ASN A 789 -22.07 -12.30 -30.76
C ASN A 789 -22.54 -11.75 -29.40
N GLY A 790 -23.34 -12.51 -28.64
CA GLY A 790 -23.79 -12.10 -27.31
C GLY A 790 -24.78 -10.93 -27.31
N MET A 791 -25.42 -10.60 -28.42
CA MET A 791 -26.26 -9.39 -28.53
C MET A 791 -27.67 -9.60 -28.00
N SER A 792 -28.21 -8.59 -27.30
CA SER A 792 -29.54 -8.66 -26.67
C SER A 792 -30.56 -7.62 -27.16
N ASN A 793 -30.16 -6.66 -27.99
CA ASN A 793 -31.08 -5.65 -28.51
C ASN A 793 -32.11 -6.28 -29.48
N THR A 794 -33.36 -6.30 -29.05
CA THR A 794 -34.46 -6.94 -29.79
C THR A 794 -34.81 -6.24 -31.09
N ASN A 795 -34.61 -4.92 -31.21
CA ASN A 795 -34.79 -4.20 -32.48
C ASN A 795 -33.72 -4.59 -33.50
N ASN A 796 -32.48 -4.77 -33.05
CA ASN A 796 -31.39 -5.25 -33.91
C ASN A 796 -31.67 -6.70 -34.36
N ALA A 797 -32.15 -7.53 -33.44
CA ALA A 797 -32.56 -8.90 -33.72
C ALA A 797 -33.71 -8.99 -34.75
N ASP A 798 -34.72 -8.10 -34.65
CA ASP A 798 -35.80 -7.94 -35.63
C ASP A 798 -35.25 -7.57 -37.01
N VAL A 799 -34.37 -6.56 -37.07
CA VAL A 799 -33.80 -6.07 -38.34
C VAL A 799 -33.01 -7.17 -39.03
N VAL A 800 -32.14 -7.87 -38.30
CA VAL A 800 -31.33 -8.97 -38.85
C VAL A 800 -32.22 -10.07 -39.42
N MET A 801 -33.26 -10.49 -38.69
CA MET A 801 -34.12 -11.58 -39.15
C MET A 801 -34.99 -11.17 -40.35
N ASN A 802 -35.50 -9.93 -40.38
CA ASN A 802 -36.35 -9.43 -41.46
C ASN A 802 -35.59 -9.21 -42.79
N LEU A 803 -34.25 -9.18 -42.77
CA LEU A 803 -33.45 -9.16 -43.99
C LEU A 803 -33.44 -10.52 -44.69
N LEU A 804 -33.71 -11.61 -43.97
CA LEU A 804 -33.61 -12.96 -44.49
C LEU A 804 -34.77 -13.28 -45.43
N THR A 805 -34.42 -13.80 -46.60
CA THR A 805 -35.33 -14.38 -47.58
C THR A 805 -34.84 -15.77 -47.97
N ARG A 806 -35.56 -16.47 -48.85
CA ARG A 806 -35.12 -17.74 -49.47
C ARG A 806 -33.90 -17.63 -50.41
N THR A 807 -33.04 -16.63 -50.28
CA THR A 807 -31.87 -16.41 -51.15
C THR A 807 -30.56 -16.37 -50.34
N GLN A 808 -29.48 -16.90 -50.92
CA GLN A 808 -28.16 -16.88 -50.27
C GLN A 808 -27.63 -15.45 -50.04
N GLU A 809 -27.94 -14.51 -50.94
CA GLU A 809 -27.54 -13.11 -50.83
C GLU A 809 -28.12 -12.44 -49.57
N SER A 810 -29.36 -12.80 -49.21
CA SER A 810 -29.98 -12.29 -47.98
C SER A 810 -29.32 -12.82 -46.71
N VAL A 811 -28.80 -14.06 -46.72
CA VAL A 811 -28.04 -14.62 -45.58
C VAL A 811 -26.79 -13.78 -45.34
N SER A 812 -25.99 -13.53 -46.38
CA SER A 812 -24.78 -12.71 -46.27
C SER A 812 -25.09 -11.27 -45.83
N THR A 813 -26.25 -10.74 -46.25
CA THR A 813 -26.70 -9.40 -45.86
C THR A 813 -27.11 -9.35 -44.39
N ALA A 814 -27.84 -10.36 -43.91
CA ALA A 814 -28.25 -10.48 -42.51
C ALA A 814 -27.05 -10.67 -41.57
N VAL A 815 -26.11 -11.55 -41.91
CA VAL A 815 -24.87 -11.75 -41.15
C VAL A 815 -24.01 -10.49 -41.14
N GLY A 816 -23.85 -9.83 -42.30
CA GLY A 816 -23.14 -8.55 -42.37
C GLY A 816 -23.78 -7.45 -41.52
N GLN A 817 -25.11 -7.39 -41.48
CA GLN A 817 -25.83 -6.46 -40.61
C GLN A 817 -25.67 -6.82 -39.12
N SER A 818 -25.70 -8.11 -38.78
CA SER A 818 -25.44 -8.58 -37.42
C SER A 818 -24.04 -8.19 -36.94
N ASN A 819 -23.02 -8.29 -37.81
CA ASN A 819 -21.65 -7.89 -37.48
C ASN A 819 -21.53 -6.38 -37.31
N GLN A 820 -22.23 -5.59 -38.12
CA GLN A 820 -22.28 -4.13 -37.92
C GLN A 820 -22.93 -3.74 -36.60
N PHE A 821 -23.97 -4.46 -36.17
CA PHE A 821 -24.56 -4.24 -34.85
C PHE A 821 -23.60 -4.65 -33.73
N LEU A 822 -22.85 -5.74 -33.88
CA LEU A 822 -21.81 -6.11 -32.92
C LEU A 822 -20.73 -5.02 -32.81
N GLU A 823 -20.24 -4.50 -33.94
CA GLU A 823 -19.26 -3.40 -33.95
C GLU A 823 -19.77 -2.17 -33.19
N ALA A 824 -21.05 -1.84 -33.32
CA ALA A 824 -21.67 -0.74 -32.58
C ALA A 824 -21.82 -1.07 -31.09
N ALA A 825 -22.28 -2.28 -30.76
CA ALA A 825 -22.46 -2.74 -29.38
C ALA A 825 -21.14 -2.85 -28.60
N GLN A 826 -20.02 -3.06 -29.28
CA GLN A 826 -18.68 -3.06 -28.68
C GLN A 826 -18.14 -1.65 -28.38
N SER A 827 -18.87 -0.59 -28.73
CA SER A 827 -18.44 0.77 -28.43
C SER A 827 -18.24 1.01 -26.93
N ALA A 828 -17.15 1.73 -26.61
CA ALA A 828 -16.74 2.03 -25.24
C ALA A 828 -17.58 3.12 -24.55
N GLN A 829 -18.38 3.90 -25.30
CA GLN A 829 -19.14 5.05 -24.78
C GLN A 829 -20.65 4.89 -24.89
N ASP A 830 -21.11 4.18 -25.91
CA ASP A 830 -22.50 4.03 -26.33
C ASP A 830 -22.80 2.61 -26.85
N GLY A 831 -22.06 1.63 -26.32
CA GLY A 831 -22.26 0.21 -26.62
C GLY A 831 -23.49 -0.39 -25.96
N GLU A 832 -23.57 -1.73 -25.99
CA GLU A 832 -24.63 -2.52 -25.36
C GLU A 832 -24.01 -3.63 -24.51
N PHE A 833 -24.69 -4.09 -23.46
CA PHE A 833 -24.22 -5.26 -22.71
C PHE A 833 -24.19 -6.50 -23.61
N LEU A 834 -23.02 -7.16 -23.66
CA LEU A 834 -22.79 -8.34 -24.51
C LEU A 834 -22.62 -9.58 -23.64
N MET A 835 -23.24 -10.69 -24.03
CA MET A 835 -23.22 -11.94 -23.26
C MET A 835 -22.96 -13.19 -24.13
N PRO A 836 -21.79 -13.31 -24.80
CA PRO A 836 -21.49 -14.44 -25.67
C PRO A 836 -21.22 -15.73 -24.88
N LEU A 837 -21.59 -16.89 -25.47
CA LEU A 837 -21.19 -18.20 -24.98
C LEU A 837 -20.01 -18.74 -25.77
N ILE A 838 -18.83 -18.78 -25.14
CA ILE A 838 -17.58 -19.11 -25.80
C ILE A 838 -17.36 -20.63 -25.80
N GLY A 839 -17.04 -21.17 -26.98
CA GLY A 839 -16.67 -22.59 -27.14
C GLY A 839 -17.82 -23.59 -27.08
N VAL A 840 -19.07 -23.12 -27.08
CA VAL A 840 -20.29 -23.96 -27.00
C VAL A 840 -20.81 -24.34 -28.39
N ILE A 841 -20.78 -23.41 -29.34
CA ILE A 841 -21.23 -23.59 -30.73
C ILE A 841 -20.18 -23.01 -31.67
N ASP A 842 -19.82 -23.76 -32.71
CA ASP A 842 -18.97 -23.27 -33.78
C ASP A 842 -19.70 -22.20 -34.61
N ASP A 843 -18.96 -21.19 -35.08
CA ASP A 843 -19.54 -20.18 -35.97
C ASP A 843 -19.98 -20.82 -37.30
N PRO A 844 -21.29 -20.80 -37.64
CA PRO A 844 -21.77 -21.33 -38.90
C PRO A 844 -21.28 -20.54 -40.12
N PHE A 845 -20.70 -19.35 -39.93
CA PHE A 845 -20.26 -18.44 -40.98
C PHE A 845 -18.74 -18.21 -41.06
N GLY A 846 -17.96 -18.67 -40.08
CA GLY A 846 -16.51 -18.91 -40.20
C GLY A 846 -15.57 -18.04 -39.38
#